data_AF-A0A0V8RSK1-F1
#
_entry.id   AF-A0A0V8RSK1-F1
#
_cell.length_a   1.000
_cell.length_b   1.000
_cell.length_c   1.000
_cell.angle_alpha   90.00
_cell.angle_beta   90.00
_cell.angle_gamma   90.00
#
_symmetry.space_group_name_H-M   'P 1'
#
loop_
_entity.id
_entity.type
_entity.pdbx_description
1 polymer ?
#
loop_
_entity_poly.entity_id
_entity_poly.type
_entity_poly.pdbx_seq_one_letter_code
_entity_poly.pdbx_strand_id
1 'polypeptide(L)'
;MSPTQRSVGAILVTRGEAPLTQSVLRAIENQSVAPHSLTIIDVAGRHVTPFPADRVPDGAELVRVGRARNLGDAIRRAHAQGARFASEQWWWILHEDSAPEPECLDELIQAAAVGRTVGAVGVKQMSWDGSRLLELGIFATASARRLERIGDDDIDQGQHDGTSDVLGVGTAGLFISAEAYEAVGGFDPALGPFGDGLDLGRRLHLAGYRVIVAPKARVRHARVSLYSGLDGASDTDHSEPTGDVSDAVVDGNDATDGSFRKRRYAQMYNWCKAVPALILPFLALWLLVWSPARALGRILTGRASLALPEIGALVSLIGATPRLLAGRARAAQSRRVPRSALRALETAPALLRKEPAGVDEDEHGERIDPLVVASMRRYRFRSASTALGLLILTAALALMQWWGTAGGLVGGAWVSLPSSWSELWAAAWSAWIPGGDGYAGGADPLTILMAILSAPFAPMGITPGALATFLLVASTPIAAMVAWNPSRVLASSLRVRFLVSLAWSLAPSLLMSATHGVLAATLAHAALPVFVAYCVGQPKPLLVAGAGGVDEAPLRPRGVNGGCAALALVILACCAPWTLPLGAGVLAWRSRRSLLVALPALVLLVPTYVSIAARPSAWPALASTSGGVHAYTRADSWMAMLGMPAAPSTPLEAVALGTIGAGVIAAAGIALLRLRTRFAALAFCGALVAAAAGWVAAQIGVGISGAFVAHAWTAPALSLSFGALLVLAARSGSGSEDEADGPRPAWDGSRPFTVRALGALSALVLLGAGGVVAASAFAARGDAADTPTFTLAQRSTVSPMSSPIVSAVASQAQRSTRAGRILVLDGDPTNGTVNAFLWRGSGPSLTDGSPATRAVALARARSGAAEGVLRDPATASLAQAAYTLVVYPDDATVATLAAHDIDTILVPLGASGSQALTSGLDRASGLEKVGDTNSGTVWRVRPGGVTPSRVRVESASGVTTPVGGSQLSVSGDVDASGTLILAERADSGWRASVDGTALAATEAADGWSQAFEMPTAGHLTLTYSAWWIIPWQIASGVCLVVAAASALSAWRKR
;
A
#
# COMPACT_ATOMS: atom_id res chain seq x y z
N MET A 1 -31.51 -43.44 39.97
CA MET A 1 -31.00 -44.47 39.04
C MET A 1 -30.97 -45.79 39.77
N SER A 2 -31.38 -46.89 39.14
CA SER A 2 -31.15 -48.23 39.70
C SER A 2 -29.63 -48.49 39.84
N PRO A 3 -29.19 -49.42 40.70
CA PRO A 3 -27.76 -49.79 40.78
C PRO A 3 -27.17 -50.22 39.43
N THR A 4 -27.99 -50.82 38.55
CA THR A 4 -27.64 -51.18 37.17
C THR A 4 -27.55 -49.98 36.21
N GLN A 5 -28.08 -48.81 36.58
CA GLN A 5 -28.03 -47.57 35.79
C GLN A 5 -26.79 -46.71 36.09
N ARG A 6 -25.88 -47.16 36.96
CA ARG A 6 -24.67 -46.43 37.39
C ARG A 6 -23.36 -47.12 36.99
N SER A 7 -23.41 -48.08 36.05
CA SER A 7 -22.20 -48.83 35.66
C SER A 7 -21.28 -47.94 34.80
N VAL A 8 -20.02 -47.81 35.22
CA VAL A 8 -19.02 -46.89 34.64
C VAL A 8 -17.76 -47.64 34.23
N GLY A 9 -17.40 -47.54 32.96
CA GLY A 9 -16.12 -47.99 32.43
C GLY A 9 -15.15 -46.82 32.26
N ALA A 10 -14.08 -46.78 33.03
CA ALA A 10 -12.99 -45.83 32.86
C ALA A 10 -12.07 -46.27 31.71
N ILE A 11 -11.76 -45.34 30.82
CA ILE A 11 -10.93 -45.55 29.63
C ILE A 11 -9.74 -44.60 29.73
N LEU A 12 -8.54 -45.16 29.95
CA LEU A 12 -7.30 -44.40 29.93
C LEU A 12 -6.54 -44.67 28.64
N VAL A 13 -6.33 -43.66 27.80
CA VAL A 13 -5.55 -43.81 26.56
C VAL A 13 -4.12 -43.28 26.77
N THR A 14 -3.13 -44.15 26.59
CA THR A 14 -1.69 -43.85 26.80
C THR A 14 -0.87 -44.13 25.54
N ARG A 15 0.10 -43.27 25.24
CA ARG A 15 1.09 -43.44 24.17
C ARG A 15 2.32 -44.17 24.70
N GLY A 16 2.13 -45.42 25.14
CA GLY A 16 3.20 -46.20 25.76
C GLY A 16 3.49 -45.76 27.20
N GLU A 17 4.76 -45.81 27.60
CA GLU A 17 5.24 -45.37 28.91
C GLU A 17 5.41 -43.84 28.99
N ALA A 18 4.29 -43.11 29.07
CA ALA A 18 4.32 -41.66 29.23
C ALA A 18 4.53 -41.25 30.72
N PRO A 19 5.24 -40.14 31.00
CA PRO A 19 5.63 -39.78 32.37
C PRO A 19 4.47 -39.55 33.35
N LEU A 20 3.35 -38.99 32.85
CA LEU A 20 2.20 -38.61 33.69
C LEU A 20 1.21 -39.75 33.91
N THR A 21 1.31 -40.85 33.16
CA THR A 21 0.33 -41.95 33.18
C THR A 21 0.18 -42.56 34.58
N GLN A 22 1.27 -42.73 35.33
CA GLN A 22 1.20 -43.23 36.71
C GLN A 22 0.46 -42.29 37.66
N SER A 23 0.64 -40.98 37.50
CA SER A 23 -0.06 -39.98 38.30
C SER A 23 -1.57 -40.02 38.02
N VAL A 24 -1.95 -40.23 36.76
CA VAL A 24 -3.35 -40.43 36.38
C VAL A 24 -3.93 -41.72 36.95
N LEU A 25 -3.20 -42.83 36.92
CA LEU A 25 -3.65 -44.10 37.49
C LEU A 25 -3.88 -43.99 39.01
N ARG A 26 -2.94 -43.40 39.76
CA ARG A 26 -3.13 -43.12 41.20
C ARG A 26 -4.32 -42.22 41.46
N ALA A 27 -4.56 -41.24 40.60
CA ALA A 27 -5.72 -40.35 40.72
C ALA A 27 -7.06 -41.08 40.49
N ILE A 28 -7.08 -42.10 39.62
CA ILE A 28 -8.24 -42.98 39.41
C ILE A 28 -8.47 -43.89 40.63
N GLU A 29 -7.40 -44.45 41.21
CA GLU A 29 -7.48 -45.30 42.42
C GLU A 29 -7.99 -44.53 43.64
N ASN A 30 -7.64 -43.24 43.74
CA ASN A 30 -8.04 -42.35 44.84
C ASN A 30 -9.44 -41.73 44.67
N GLN A 31 -10.25 -42.20 43.72
CA GLN A 31 -11.62 -41.70 43.57
C GLN A 31 -12.51 -42.14 44.75
N SER A 32 -13.39 -41.25 45.21
CA SER A 32 -14.38 -41.53 46.26
C SER A 32 -15.37 -42.62 45.86
N VAL A 33 -15.59 -42.79 44.55
CA VAL A 33 -16.36 -43.86 43.94
C VAL A 33 -15.45 -44.55 42.90
N ALA A 34 -15.24 -45.85 43.04
CA ALA A 34 -14.44 -46.60 42.08
C ALA A 34 -15.22 -46.85 40.77
N PRO A 35 -14.59 -46.77 39.59
CA PRO A 35 -15.19 -47.22 38.35
C PRO A 35 -15.43 -48.75 38.38
N HIS A 36 -16.43 -49.24 37.64
CA HIS A 36 -16.77 -50.66 37.60
C HIS A 36 -15.74 -51.47 36.80
N SER A 37 -15.16 -50.84 35.79
CA SER A 37 -14.03 -51.37 35.03
C SER A 37 -13.05 -50.26 34.67
N LEU A 38 -11.76 -50.59 34.61
CA LEU A 38 -10.71 -49.70 34.11
C LEU A 38 -10.01 -50.37 32.94
N THR A 39 -10.05 -49.76 31.76
CA THR A 39 -9.34 -50.23 30.57
C THR A 39 -8.25 -49.21 30.20
N ILE A 40 -7.00 -49.68 30.18
CA ILE A 40 -5.84 -48.94 29.70
C ILE A 40 -5.63 -49.29 28.23
N ILE A 41 -5.85 -48.34 27.33
CA ILE A 41 -5.64 -48.50 25.89
C ILE A 41 -4.24 -47.98 25.54
N ASP A 42 -3.33 -48.89 25.23
CA ASP A 42 -1.98 -48.55 24.80
C ASP A 42 -1.91 -48.42 23.27
N VAL A 43 -1.58 -47.20 22.82
CA VAL A 43 -1.44 -46.84 21.40
C VAL A 43 0.02 -46.72 20.94
N ALA A 44 0.98 -47.27 21.71
CA ALA A 44 2.39 -47.26 21.36
C ALA A 44 2.65 -47.73 19.92
N GLY A 45 3.46 -46.95 19.21
CA GLY A 45 3.93 -47.29 17.86
C GLY A 45 5.16 -48.20 17.90
N ARG A 46 5.72 -48.53 16.73
CA ARG A 46 6.91 -49.42 16.62
C ARG A 46 8.17 -48.90 17.32
N HIS A 47 8.26 -47.60 17.58
CA HIS A 47 9.43 -46.91 18.14
C HIS A 47 9.15 -46.29 19.52
N VAL A 48 8.03 -46.63 20.14
CA VAL A 48 7.65 -46.13 21.46
C VAL A 48 7.54 -47.33 22.40
N THR A 49 8.18 -47.25 23.56
CA THR A 49 8.11 -48.29 24.57
C THR A 49 6.65 -48.48 25.00
N PRO A 50 6.07 -49.67 24.85
CA PRO A 50 4.68 -49.91 25.24
C PRO A 50 4.52 -49.78 26.75
N PHE A 51 3.28 -49.57 27.20
CA PHE A 51 3.01 -49.42 28.62
C PHE A 51 3.39 -50.72 29.38
N PRO A 52 4.20 -50.62 30.45
CA PRO A 52 4.68 -51.78 31.20
C PRO A 52 3.52 -52.56 31.85
N ALA A 53 3.46 -53.86 31.58
CA ALA A 53 2.37 -54.73 32.03
C ALA A 53 2.36 -54.93 33.56
N ASP A 54 3.53 -54.83 34.19
CA ASP A 54 3.73 -54.88 35.65
C ASP A 54 3.20 -53.64 36.39
N ARG A 55 2.89 -52.54 35.67
CA ARG A 55 2.32 -51.31 36.25
C ARG A 55 0.82 -51.17 36.02
N VAL A 56 0.15 -52.22 35.58
CA VAL A 56 -1.31 -52.27 35.44
C VAL A 56 -1.93 -52.50 36.83
N PRO A 57 -2.83 -51.62 37.31
CA PRO A 57 -3.49 -51.81 38.61
C PRO A 57 -4.31 -53.10 38.69
N ASP A 58 -4.46 -53.63 39.90
CA ASP A 58 -5.29 -54.81 40.15
C ASP A 58 -6.76 -54.55 39.73
N GLY A 59 -7.29 -55.42 38.88
CA GLY A 59 -8.65 -55.29 38.32
C GLY A 59 -8.76 -54.47 37.04
N ALA A 60 -7.69 -53.78 36.62
CA ALA A 60 -7.62 -53.07 35.34
C ALA A 60 -7.26 -54.01 34.17
N GLU A 61 -7.70 -53.67 32.96
CA GLU A 61 -7.42 -54.40 31.73
C GLU A 61 -6.51 -53.57 30.81
N LEU A 62 -5.39 -54.14 30.37
CA LEU A 62 -4.51 -53.52 29.37
C LEU A 62 -4.85 -54.02 27.96
N VAL A 63 -5.26 -53.11 27.08
CA VAL A 63 -5.63 -53.41 25.69
C VAL A 63 -4.66 -52.71 24.74
N ARG A 64 -3.85 -53.51 24.03
CA ARG A 64 -2.85 -52.99 23.09
C ARG A 64 -3.42 -52.93 21.68
N VAL A 65 -3.64 -51.71 21.18
CA VAL A 65 -4.25 -51.47 19.86
C VAL A 65 -3.23 -51.00 18.80
N GLY A 66 -1.98 -50.80 19.20
CA GLY A 66 -0.90 -50.27 18.38
C GLY A 66 -1.14 -48.83 17.97
N ARG A 67 -0.39 -48.33 16.97
CA ARG A 67 -0.47 -46.93 16.52
C ARG A 67 -1.89 -46.56 16.05
N ALA A 68 -2.62 -45.85 16.89
CA ALA A 68 -3.92 -45.26 16.58
C ALA A 68 -3.75 -43.88 15.92
N ARG A 69 -4.70 -43.50 15.07
CA ARG A 69 -4.67 -42.19 14.38
C ARG A 69 -5.10 -41.03 15.28
N ASN A 70 -6.06 -41.28 16.16
CA ASN A 70 -6.63 -40.35 17.11
C ASN A 70 -7.32 -41.12 18.25
N LEU A 71 -7.85 -40.40 19.25
CA LEU A 71 -8.56 -40.96 20.40
C LEU A 71 -9.73 -41.87 19.98
N GLY A 72 -10.51 -41.46 18.98
CA GLY A 72 -11.63 -42.23 18.47
C GLY A 72 -11.24 -43.56 17.81
N ASP A 73 -10.11 -43.60 17.11
CA ASP A 73 -9.56 -44.84 16.53
C ASP A 73 -9.07 -45.79 17.64
N ALA A 74 -8.44 -45.27 18.69
CA ALA A 74 -7.99 -46.05 19.85
C ALA A 74 -9.16 -46.74 20.56
N ILE A 75 -10.20 -45.98 20.91
CA ILE A 75 -11.40 -46.50 21.58
C ILE A 75 -12.12 -47.52 20.69
N ARG A 76 -12.28 -47.23 19.39
CA ARG A 76 -12.97 -48.14 18.46
C ARG A 76 -12.27 -49.49 18.32
N ARG A 77 -10.93 -49.49 18.27
CA ARG A 77 -10.13 -50.73 18.20
C ARG A 77 -10.20 -51.52 19.51
N ALA A 78 -10.12 -50.85 20.65
CA ALA A 78 -10.26 -51.52 21.94
C ALA A 78 -11.66 -52.11 22.13
N HIS A 79 -12.70 -51.36 21.74
CA HIS A 79 -14.08 -51.84 21.73
C HIS A 79 -14.24 -53.07 20.82
N ALA A 80 -13.65 -53.06 19.61
CA ALA A 80 -13.68 -54.20 18.70
C ALA A 80 -12.91 -55.44 19.21
N GLN A 81 -11.97 -55.26 20.14
CA GLN A 81 -11.26 -56.34 20.82
C GLN A 81 -12.01 -56.88 22.06
N GLY A 82 -13.20 -56.36 22.37
CA GLY A 82 -14.03 -56.83 23.48
C GLY A 82 -13.60 -56.30 24.85
N ALA A 83 -12.98 -55.11 24.91
CA ALA A 83 -12.56 -54.49 26.15
C ALA A 83 -13.70 -54.30 27.17
N ARG A 84 -13.41 -54.45 28.46
CA ARG A 84 -14.38 -54.47 29.56
C ARG A 84 -15.28 -53.23 29.66
N PHE A 85 -14.78 -52.05 29.31
CA PHE A 85 -15.60 -50.84 29.32
C PHE A 85 -16.80 -50.91 28.37
N ALA A 86 -16.77 -51.78 27.34
CA ALA A 86 -17.82 -51.89 26.33
C ALA A 86 -19.16 -52.40 26.89
N SER A 87 -19.15 -53.14 28.00
CA SER A 87 -20.37 -53.60 28.67
C SER A 87 -20.98 -52.55 29.61
N GLU A 88 -20.31 -51.42 29.81
CA GLU A 88 -20.73 -50.39 30.76
C GLU A 88 -21.63 -49.34 30.09
N GLN A 89 -22.58 -48.80 30.84
CA GLN A 89 -23.52 -47.80 30.32
C GLN A 89 -22.90 -46.42 30.12
N TRP A 90 -21.90 -46.07 30.93
CA TRP A 90 -21.19 -44.81 30.87
C TRP A 90 -19.70 -45.05 30.70
N TRP A 91 -19.08 -44.27 29.82
CA TRP A 91 -17.64 -44.29 29.56
C TRP A 91 -17.00 -43.02 30.08
N TRP A 92 -15.99 -43.17 30.91
CA TRP A 92 -15.19 -42.06 31.44
C TRP A 92 -13.83 -42.02 30.75
N ILE A 93 -13.64 -41.07 29.84
CA ILE A 93 -12.47 -41.00 28.97
C ILE A 93 -11.42 -40.07 29.58
N LEU A 94 -10.23 -40.63 29.83
CA LEU A 94 -9.06 -39.94 30.38
C LEU A 94 -7.87 -40.08 29.42
N HIS A 95 -7.06 -39.05 29.37
CA HIS A 95 -5.78 -39.07 28.67
C HIS A 95 -4.65 -39.39 29.67
N GLU A 96 -3.48 -39.77 29.15
CA GLU A 96 -2.23 -39.94 29.91
C GLU A 96 -1.80 -38.72 30.75
N ASP A 97 -2.34 -37.54 30.45
CA ASP A 97 -2.04 -36.26 31.08
C ASP A 97 -3.23 -35.61 31.79
N SER A 98 -4.25 -36.40 32.16
CA SER A 98 -5.50 -35.94 32.78
C SER A 98 -5.75 -36.61 34.14
N ALA A 99 -5.30 -36.01 35.24
CA ALA A 99 -5.43 -36.56 36.59
C ALA A 99 -6.70 -36.02 37.30
N PRO A 100 -7.72 -36.85 37.55
CA PRO A 100 -8.94 -36.42 38.25
C PRO A 100 -8.73 -36.16 39.75
N GLU A 101 -9.46 -35.20 40.33
CA GLU A 101 -9.50 -35.00 41.78
C GLU A 101 -10.39 -36.08 42.47
N PRO A 102 -10.22 -36.36 43.78
CA PRO A 102 -10.85 -37.51 44.44
C PRO A 102 -12.38 -37.62 44.28
N GLU A 103 -13.11 -36.51 44.24
CA GLU A 103 -14.58 -36.52 44.12
C GLU A 103 -15.08 -36.39 42.66
N CYS A 104 -14.17 -36.38 41.68
CA CYS A 104 -14.51 -36.08 40.30
C CYS A 104 -15.55 -37.05 39.70
N LEU A 105 -15.37 -38.36 39.91
CA LEU A 105 -16.28 -39.34 39.32
C LEU A 105 -17.67 -39.31 39.97
N ASP A 106 -17.76 -39.11 41.28
CA ASP A 106 -19.05 -39.00 41.98
C ASP A 106 -19.84 -37.79 41.46
N GLU A 107 -19.21 -36.63 41.35
CA GLU A 107 -19.83 -35.41 40.80
C GLU A 107 -20.28 -35.58 39.34
N LEU A 108 -19.53 -36.33 38.52
CA LEU A 108 -19.94 -36.67 37.15
C LEU A 108 -21.19 -37.57 37.11
N ILE A 109 -21.24 -38.58 37.97
CA ILE A 109 -22.40 -39.49 38.09
C ILE A 109 -23.63 -38.71 38.56
N GLN A 110 -23.46 -37.83 39.54
CA GLN A 110 -24.53 -36.97 40.05
C GLN A 110 -25.06 -36.03 38.96
N ALA A 111 -24.17 -35.37 38.21
CA ALA A 111 -24.55 -34.49 37.10
C ALA A 111 -25.27 -35.24 35.97
N ALA A 112 -24.81 -36.44 35.62
CA ALA A 112 -25.45 -37.29 34.62
C ALA A 112 -26.86 -37.74 35.06
N ALA A 113 -27.08 -37.93 36.37
CA ALA A 113 -28.38 -38.35 36.90
C ALA A 113 -29.46 -37.25 36.85
N VAL A 114 -29.09 -35.98 36.61
CA VAL A 114 -30.01 -34.82 36.58
C VAL A 114 -31.03 -34.92 35.44
N GLY A 115 -30.75 -35.65 34.36
CA GLY A 115 -31.70 -35.82 33.27
C GLY A 115 -31.43 -37.00 32.34
N ARG A 116 -32.49 -37.69 31.90
CA ARG A 116 -32.39 -38.86 31.00
C ARG A 116 -31.86 -38.53 29.60
N THR A 117 -31.88 -37.26 29.21
CA THR A 117 -31.40 -36.80 27.90
C THR A 117 -29.94 -36.37 27.92
N VAL A 118 -29.26 -36.40 29.08
CA VAL A 118 -27.83 -36.08 29.17
C VAL A 118 -27.05 -37.18 28.46
N GLY A 119 -26.41 -36.82 27.34
CA GLY A 119 -25.56 -37.74 26.58
C GLY A 119 -24.09 -37.64 26.98
N ALA A 120 -23.63 -36.46 27.40
CA ALA A 120 -22.24 -36.24 27.81
C ALA A 120 -22.13 -35.14 28.89
N VAL A 121 -21.17 -35.33 29.79
CA VAL A 121 -20.80 -34.42 30.88
C VAL A 121 -19.31 -34.12 30.79
N GLY A 122 -18.96 -32.83 30.75
CA GLY A 122 -17.59 -32.35 30.80
C GLY A 122 -17.16 -31.96 32.21
N VAL A 123 -15.88 -32.15 32.49
CA VAL A 123 -15.23 -31.72 33.74
C VAL A 123 -14.77 -30.26 33.68
N LYS A 124 -14.55 -29.67 34.86
CA LYS A 124 -13.75 -28.46 35.03
C LYS A 124 -12.27 -28.84 34.92
N GLN A 125 -11.60 -28.39 33.86
CA GLN A 125 -10.18 -28.64 33.66
C GLN A 125 -9.35 -27.57 34.36
N MET A 126 -8.43 -27.99 35.22
CA MET A 126 -7.47 -27.17 35.93
C MET A 126 -6.06 -27.43 35.40
N SER A 127 -5.16 -26.47 35.61
CA SER A 127 -3.73 -26.64 35.34
C SER A 127 -3.15 -27.79 36.15
N TRP A 128 -1.99 -28.31 35.73
CA TRP A 128 -1.41 -29.49 36.37
C TRP A 128 -1.09 -29.27 37.87
N ASP A 129 -0.69 -28.05 38.23
CA ASP A 129 -0.50 -27.58 39.61
C ASP A 129 -1.81 -27.24 40.35
N GLY A 130 -2.94 -27.22 39.64
CA GLY A 130 -4.27 -26.95 40.20
C GLY A 130 -4.58 -25.48 40.46
N SER A 131 -3.69 -24.55 40.08
CA SER A 131 -3.81 -23.12 40.39
C SER A 131 -4.74 -22.37 39.42
N ARG A 132 -4.72 -22.72 38.13
CA ARG A 132 -5.37 -22.00 37.04
C ARG A 132 -6.46 -22.83 36.39
N LEU A 133 -7.53 -22.16 35.99
CA LEU A 133 -8.63 -22.74 35.26
C LEU A 133 -8.25 -22.83 33.77
N LEU A 134 -8.44 -23.99 33.16
CA LEU A 134 -8.05 -24.24 31.77
C LEU A 134 -9.25 -24.25 30.81
N GLU A 135 -10.27 -25.04 31.10
CA GLU A 135 -11.45 -25.17 30.25
C GLU A 135 -12.67 -25.59 31.08
N LEU A 136 -13.82 -24.98 30.83
CA LEU A 136 -15.12 -25.40 31.37
C LEU A 136 -16.15 -25.35 30.24
N GLY A 137 -16.14 -26.44 29.46
CA GLY A 137 -16.95 -26.55 28.25
C GLY A 137 -16.43 -25.73 27.07
N ILE A 138 -16.98 -26.02 25.89
CA ILE A 138 -16.60 -25.41 24.62
C ILE A 138 -17.74 -24.49 24.17
N PHE A 139 -17.44 -23.19 24.08
CA PHE A 139 -18.30 -22.20 23.46
C PHE A 139 -17.72 -21.84 22.10
N ALA A 140 -18.52 -21.91 21.04
CA ALA A 140 -18.04 -21.61 19.70
C ALA A 140 -19.13 -21.03 18.80
N THR A 141 -18.72 -20.30 17.77
CA THR A 141 -19.62 -19.82 16.72
C THR A 141 -19.97 -20.92 15.71
N ALA A 142 -20.96 -20.66 14.86
CA ALA A 142 -21.27 -21.49 13.69
C ALA A 142 -20.04 -21.82 12.82
N SER A 143 -19.07 -20.89 12.71
CA SER A 143 -17.81 -21.09 11.98
C SER A 143 -16.73 -21.83 12.77
N ALA A 144 -17.11 -22.51 13.85
CA ALA A 144 -16.24 -23.24 14.77
C ALA A 144 -15.12 -22.40 15.41
N ARG A 145 -15.28 -21.07 15.48
CA ARG A 145 -14.37 -20.22 16.26
C ARG A 145 -14.75 -20.35 17.73
N ARG A 146 -13.80 -20.77 18.57
CA ARG A 146 -14.01 -20.85 20.02
C ARG A 146 -14.09 -19.44 20.61
N LEU A 147 -14.95 -19.27 21.59
CA LEU A 147 -14.96 -18.13 22.51
C LEU A 147 -14.18 -18.57 23.75
N GLU A 148 -13.04 -17.94 24.00
CA GLU A 148 -12.29 -18.12 25.24
C GLU A 148 -13.03 -17.34 26.34
N ARG A 149 -13.69 -18.08 27.23
CA ARG A 149 -14.37 -17.52 28.42
C ARG A 149 -13.47 -17.46 29.64
N ILE A 150 -12.40 -18.25 29.62
CA ILE A 150 -11.44 -18.44 30.70
C ILE A 150 -10.11 -17.93 30.13
N GLY A 151 -9.53 -16.94 30.79
CA GLY A 151 -8.21 -16.40 30.47
C GLY A 151 -7.08 -17.35 30.89
N ASP A 152 -5.89 -17.17 30.32
CA ASP A 152 -4.74 -18.07 30.54
C ASP A 152 -4.27 -18.09 32.02
N ASP A 153 -4.53 -17.02 32.78
CA ASP A 153 -4.19 -16.88 34.20
C ASP A 153 -5.42 -16.79 35.13
N ASP A 154 -6.61 -17.15 34.64
CA ASP A 154 -7.80 -17.15 35.47
C ASP A 154 -7.69 -18.25 36.55
N ILE A 155 -7.79 -17.86 37.82
CA ILE A 155 -7.85 -18.79 38.95
C ILE A 155 -9.30 -19.18 39.26
N ASP A 156 -9.53 -20.38 39.81
CA ASP A 156 -10.89 -20.85 40.16
C ASP A 156 -11.37 -20.24 41.48
N GLN A 157 -12.30 -19.30 41.39
CA GLN A 157 -12.99 -18.63 42.50
C GLN A 157 -14.49 -18.98 42.52
N GLY A 158 -14.91 -20.02 41.77
CA GLY A 158 -16.32 -20.38 41.59
C GLY A 158 -17.10 -19.48 40.61
N GLN A 159 -16.42 -18.58 39.89
CA GLN A 159 -17.02 -17.61 38.97
C GLN A 159 -17.78 -18.23 37.78
N HIS A 160 -17.61 -19.54 37.55
CA HIS A 160 -18.22 -20.27 36.45
C HIS A 160 -19.10 -21.45 36.89
N ASP A 161 -19.34 -21.61 38.19
CA ASP A 161 -20.07 -22.74 38.76
C ASP A 161 -21.57 -22.75 38.43
N GLY A 162 -22.11 -21.62 37.95
CA GLY A 162 -23.47 -21.55 37.40
C GLY A 162 -23.61 -22.08 35.96
N THR A 163 -22.53 -22.51 35.31
CA THR A 163 -22.57 -23.01 33.92
C THR A 163 -23.07 -24.46 33.91
N SER A 164 -24.07 -24.76 33.09
CA SER A 164 -24.61 -26.12 32.94
C SER A 164 -24.61 -26.60 31.48
N ASP A 165 -25.49 -26.09 30.61
CA ASP A 165 -25.53 -26.49 29.20
C ASP A 165 -24.44 -25.82 28.36
N VAL A 166 -23.75 -26.61 27.53
CA VAL A 166 -22.66 -26.13 26.65
C VAL A 166 -22.76 -26.73 25.25
N LEU A 167 -22.12 -26.10 24.25
CA LEU A 167 -22.14 -26.59 22.87
C LEU A 167 -21.34 -27.88 22.69
N GLY A 168 -20.26 -28.04 23.45
CA GLY A 168 -19.42 -29.24 23.50
C GLY A 168 -18.53 -29.21 24.73
N VAL A 169 -17.75 -30.26 24.93
CA VAL A 169 -16.84 -30.40 26.08
C VAL A 169 -15.50 -30.97 25.63
N GLY A 170 -14.42 -30.66 26.34
CA GLY A 170 -13.11 -31.26 26.10
C GLY A 170 -13.13 -32.78 26.28
N THR A 171 -12.19 -33.49 25.63
CA THR A 171 -12.11 -34.96 25.72
C THR A 171 -11.36 -35.46 26.95
N ALA A 172 -10.53 -34.61 27.56
CA ALA A 172 -9.86 -34.89 28.82
C ALA A 172 -10.87 -34.87 29.98
N GLY A 173 -11.19 -36.05 30.52
CA GLY A 173 -12.20 -36.23 31.57
C GLY A 173 -13.63 -36.31 31.05
N LEU A 174 -13.84 -36.61 29.76
CA LEU A 174 -15.18 -36.70 29.17
C LEU A 174 -15.95 -37.90 29.74
N PHE A 175 -17.12 -37.64 30.32
CA PHE A 175 -18.05 -38.67 30.77
C PHE A 175 -19.23 -38.77 29.79
N ILE A 176 -19.40 -39.91 29.10
CA ILE A 176 -20.34 -40.05 27.98
C ILE A 176 -21.14 -41.35 28.09
N SER A 177 -22.44 -41.28 27.78
CA SER A 177 -23.28 -42.48 27.67
C SER A 177 -22.85 -43.33 26.48
N ALA A 178 -22.70 -44.63 26.66
CA ALA A 178 -22.39 -45.58 25.59
C ALA A 178 -23.43 -45.51 24.46
N GLU A 179 -24.73 -45.46 24.82
CA GLU A 179 -25.83 -45.28 23.87
C GLU A 179 -25.68 -43.99 23.06
N ALA A 180 -25.38 -42.87 23.72
CA ALA A 180 -25.21 -41.58 23.06
C ALA A 180 -23.98 -41.56 22.14
N TYR A 181 -22.87 -42.20 22.54
CA TYR A 181 -21.66 -42.34 21.74
C TYR A 181 -21.91 -43.17 20.48
N GLU A 182 -22.60 -44.31 20.61
CA GLU A 182 -22.96 -45.19 19.50
C GLU A 182 -23.96 -44.53 18.56
N ALA A 183 -25.00 -43.85 19.09
CA ALA A 183 -26.03 -43.17 18.31
C ALA A 183 -25.45 -42.13 17.34
N VAL A 184 -24.34 -41.48 17.68
CA VAL A 184 -23.67 -40.50 16.81
C VAL A 184 -22.49 -41.08 16.03
N GLY A 185 -22.12 -42.35 16.24
CA GLY A 185 -21.01 -43.03 15.56
C GLY A 185 -19.62 -42.69 16.11
N GLY A 186 -19.53 -42.26 17.37
CA GLY A 186 -18.28 -41.93 18.08
C GLY A 186 -17.58 -40.66 17.59
N PHE A 187 -16.27 -40.53 17.82
CA PHE A 187 -15.49 -39.39 17.30
C PHE A 187 -15.28 -39.43 15.78
N ASP A 188 -15.11 -38.26 15.16
CA ASP A 188 -14.82 -38.16 13.72
C ASP A 188 -13.36 -38.57 13.42
N PRO A 189 -13.11 -39.57 12.55
CA PRO A 189 -11.76 -40.00 12.16
C PRO A 189 -10.90 -38.93 11.48
N ALA A 190 -11.49 -37.83 11.01
CA ALA A 190 -10.76 -36.74 10.35
C ALA A 190 -10.26 -35.65 11.31
N LEU A 191 -10.66 -35.69 12.59
CA LEU A 191 -10.27 -34.75 13.63
C LEU A 191 -9.30 -35.41 14.62
N GLY A 192 -8.64 -34.58 15.43
CA GLY A 192 -7.67 -34.97 16.47
C GLY A 192 -6.49 -34.00 16.56
N PRO A 193 -5.80 -33.88 17.71
CA PRO A 193 -6.40 -33.81 19.05
C PRO A 193 -7.33 -32.58 19.23
N PHE A 194 -7.45 -31.72 18.22
CA PHE A 194 -8.23 -30.48 18.28
C PHE A 194 -9.57 -30.62 17.55
N GLY A 195 -10.63 -30.06 18.16
CA GLY A 195 -11.95 -29.92 17.53
C GLY A 195 -12.89 -31.10 17.70
N ASP A 196 -12.41 -32.24 18.22
CA ASP A 196 -13.16 -33.49 18.38
C ASP A 196 -14.34 -33.34 19.34
N GLY A 197 -14.11 -32.72 20.50
CA GLY A 197 -15.16 -32.45 21.49
C GLY A 197 -16.25 -31.50 21.00
N LEU A 198 -15.89 -30.52 20.17
CA LEU A 198 -16.86 -29.60 19.56
C LEU A 198 -17.72 -30.29 18.50
N ASP A 199 -17.10 -31.13 17.67
CA ASP A 199 -17.82 -31.93 16.66
C ASP A 199 -18.77 -32.94 17.32
N LEU A 200 -18.28 -33.66 18.33
CA LEU A 200 -19.07 -34.63 19.08
C LEU A 200 -20.26 -33.95 19.75
N GLY A 201 -20.04 -32.82 20.44
CA GLY A 201 -21.11 -32.09 21.11
C GLY A 201 -22.22 -31.63 20.15
N ARG A 202 -21.84 -31.07 18.99
CA ARG A 202 -22.81 -30.71 17.94
C ARG A 202 -23.63 -31.90 17.45
N ARG A 203 -22.99 -33.06 17.25
CA ARG A 203 -23.70 -34.27 16.80
C ARG A 203 -24.62 -34.82 17.88
N LEU A 204 -24.22 -34.80 19.14
CA LEU A 204 -25.06 -35.22 20.28
C LEU A 204 -26.32 -34.34 20.40
N HIS A 205 -26.16 -33.02 20.35
CA HIS A 205 -27.29 -32.07 20.33
C HIS A 205 -28.23 -32.32 19.15
N LEU A 206 -27.68 -32.57 17.95
CA LEU A 206 -28.47 -32.89 16.76
C LEU A 206 -29.15 -34.27 16.82
N ALA A 207 -28.61 -35.21 17.60
CA ALA A 207 -29.23 -36.51 17.88
C ALA A 207 -30.29 -36.45 18.99
N GLY A 208 -30.45 -35.30 19.66
CA GLY A 208 -31.44 -35.08 20.72
C GLY A 208 -30.92 -35.25 22.14
N TYR A 209 -29.61 -35.45 22.32
CA TYR A 209 -28.98 -35.50 23.64
C TYR A 209 -28.52 -34.11 24.08
N ARG A 210 -28.41 -33.90 25.40
CA ARG A 210 -27.83 -32.70 26.02
C ARG A 210 -26.37 -32.95 26.37
N VAL A 211 -25.57 -31.90 26.22
CA VAL A 211 -24.17 -31.87 26.66
C VAL A 211 -24.05 -30.80 27.74
N ILE A 212 -23.62 -31.23 28.92
CA ILE A 212 -23.52 -30.37 30.10
C ILE A 212 -22.08 -30.39 30.66
N VAL A 213 -21.80 -29.47 31.57
CA VAL A 213 -20.59 -29.51 32.41
C VAL A 213 -20.98 -29.75 33.88
N ALA A 214 -20.08 -30.40 34.63
CA ALA A 214 -20.15 -30.53 36.07
C ALA A 214 -19.03 -29.68 36.69
N PRO A 215 -19.31 -28.43 37.11
CA PRO A 215 -18.26 -27.51 37.58
C PRO A 215 -17.51 -27.99 38.82
N LYS A 216 -18.12 -28.86 39.63
CA LYS A 216 -17.49 -29.50 40.79
C LYS A 216 -16.58 -30.68 40.44
N ALA A 217 -16.78 -31.31 39.29
CA ALA A 217 -15.93 -32.40 38.82
C ALA A 217 -14.63 -31.83 38.24
N ARG A 218 -13.53 -31.90 39.00
CA ARG A 218 -12.24 -31.27 38.64
C ARG A 218 -11.23 -32.28 38.13
N VAL A 219 -10.54 -31.93 37.04
CA VAL A 219 -9.45 -32.71 36.46
C VAL A 219 -8.26 -31.81 36.19
N ARG A 220 -7.07 -32.19 36.66
CA ARG A 220 -5.81 -31.52 36.34
C ARG A 220 -5.30 -32.03 35.01
N HIS A 221 -5.06 -31.14 34.05
CA HIS A 221 -4.72 -31.49 32.68
C HIS A 221 -3.45 -30.75 32.23
N ALA A 222 -2.41 -31.50 31.86
CA ALA A 222 -1.13 -30.89 31.45
C ALA A 222 -1.12 -30.37 30.00
N ARG A 223 -2.14 -30.70 29.19
CA ARG A 223 -2.30 -30.26 27.79
C ARG A 223 -1.08 -30.59 26.92
N VAL A 224 -0.46 -31.76 27.10
CA VAL A 224 0.77 -32.19 26.41
C VAL A 224 0.63 -32.09 24.88
N SER A 225 -0.57 -32.31 24.36
CA SER A 225 -0.90 -32.19 22.92
C SER A 225 -0.77 -30.78 22.32
N LEU A 226 -0.71 -29.72 23.13
CA LEU A 226 -0.39 -28.35 22.68
C LEU A 226 1.10 -28.19 22.37
N TYR A 227 1.96 -28.92 23.07
CA TYR A 227 3.42 -28.76 23.06
C TYR A 227 4.15 -29.76 22.15
N SER A 228 3.50 -30.88 21.78
CA SER A 228 4.11 -31.97 20.98
C SER A 228 4.29 -31.64 19.47
N GLY A 229 4.51 -30.37 19.12
CA GLY A 229 4.67 -29.90 17.74
C GLY A 229 6.07 -30.07 17.16
N LEU A 230 7.05 -30.48 17.97
CA LEU A 230 8.48 -30.52 17.64
C LEU A 230 9.01 -31.88 17.15
N ASP A 231 8.16 -32.88 16.95
CA ASP A 231 8.63 -34.18 16.43
C ASP A 231 8.69 -34.18 14.91
N GLY A 232 9.86 -33.79 14.39
CA GLY A 232 10.18 -33.92 12.98
C GLY A 232 11.54 -33.42 12.52
N ALA A 233 12.58 -33.35 13.37
CA ALA A 233 14.01 -33.43 12.99
C ALA A 233 14.93 -33.01 14.16
N SER A 234 15.17 -33.88 15.14
CA SER A 234 16.43 -33.93 15.89
C SER A 234 16.36 -35.09 16.86
N ASP A 235 16.81 -36.25 16.38
CA ASP A 235 17.30 -37.32 17.24
C ASP A 235 18.66 -36.83 17.75
N THR A 236 18.68 -36.08 18.85
CA THR A 236 19.87 -35.64 19.63
C THR A 236 19.41 -34.74 20.77
N ASP A 237 18.94 -35.33 21.87
CA ASP A 237 19.59 -35.16 23.17
C ASP A 237 18.84 -35.96 24.23
N HIS A 238 19.59 -36.81 24.92
CA HIS A 238 19.17 -37.44 26.15
C HIS A 238 19.12 -36.38 27.26
N SER A 239 18.00 -35.66 27.37
CA SER A 239 17.60 -35.06 28.63
C SER A 239 16.45 -35.88 29.18
N GLU A 240 16.74 -36.73 30.17
CA GLU A 240 15.71 -37.29 31.03
C GLU A 240 14.83 -36.14 31.54
N PRO A 241 13.48 -36.23 31.45
CA PRO A 241 12.59 -35.24 32.01
C PRO A 241 12.49 -35.49 33.52
N THR A 242 13.57 -35.21 34.24
CA THR A 242 13.62 -35.13 35.71
C THR A 242 13.47 -33.70 36.22
N GLY A 243 13.33 -32.72 35.31
CA GLY A 243 13.09 -31.31 35.61
C GLY A 243 11.62 -30.92 35.45
N ASP A 244 11.18 -30.09 36.38
CA ASP A 244 9.83 -29.58 36.59
C ASP A 244 9.14 -29.09 35.30
N VAL A 245 7.89 -29.52 35.07
CA VAL A 245 7.05 -29.14 33.90
C VAL A 245 6.78 -27.63 33.86
N SER A 246 7.18 -26.90 34.91
CA SER A 246 7.13 -25.45 35.03
C SER A 246 8.06 -24.70 34.04
N ASP A 247 9.22 -25.25 33.66
CA ASP A 247 10.16 -24.55 32.78
C ASP A 247 9.72 -24.51 31.30
N ALA A 248 8.93 -25.50 30.85
CA ALA A 248 8.33 -25.48 29.51
C ALA A 248 7.14 -24.50 29.38
N VAL A 249 6.65 -23.95 30.50
CA VAL A 249 5.57 -22.95 30.55
C VAL A 249 6.12 -21.52 30.36
N VAL A 250 7.43 -21.31 30.51
CA VAL A 250 8.08 -19.98 30.41
C VAL A 250 8.21 -19.50 28.95
N ASP A 251 8.21 -20.40 27.97
CA ASP A 251 8.31 -20.07 26.51
C ASP A 251 6.97 -20.21 25.75
N GLY A 252 5.87 -19.74 26.35
CA GLY A 252 4.50 -19.91 25.86
C GLY A 252 4.18 -19.39 24.44
N ASN A 253 5.01 -18.51 23.87
CA ASN A 253 4.82 -17.97 22.53
C ASN A 253 5.33 -18.88 21.39
N ASP A 254 6.45 -19.59 21.58
CA ASP A 254 7.03 -20.44 20.51
C ASP A 254 6.29 -21.79 20.41
N ALA A 255 5.78 -22.31 21.53
CA ALA A 255 5.02 -23.56 21.56
C ALA A 255 3.60 -23.44 20.95
N THR A 256 2.95 -22.28 21.09
CA THR A 256 1.60 -22.05 20.54
C THR A 256 1.58 -21.91 19.01
N ASP A 257 2.69 -21.48 18.40
CA ASP A 257 2.88 -21.37 16.95
C ASP A 257 2.92 -22.77 16.29
N GLY A 258 3.53 -23.78 16.92
CA GLY A 258 3.66 -25.15 16.39
C GLY A 258 2.34 -25.92 16.22
N SER A 259 1.37 -25.72 17.13
CA SER A 259 0.06 -26.37 17.08
C SER A 259 -0.96 -25.65 16.19
N PHE A 260 -0.64 -24.43 15.74
CA PHE A 260 -1.57 -23.55 15.02
C PHE A 260 -2.19 -24.19 13.78
N ARG A 261 -1.38 -24.85 12.94
CA ARG A 261 -1.85 -25.52 11.71
C ARG A 261 -2.97 -26.52 12.00
N LYS A 262 -2.78 -27.38 13.02
CA LYS A 262 -3.74 -28.42 13.40
C LYS A 262 -5.04 -27.81 13.95
N ARG A 263 -4.94 -26.80 14.81
CA ARG A 263 -6.09 -26.03 15.33
C ARG A 263 -6.89 -25.36 14.22
N ARG A 264 -6.19 -24.72 13.27
CA ARG A 264 -6.79 -24.03 12.13
C ARG A 264 -7.48 -25.00 11.17
N TYR A 265 -6.86 -26.15 10.87
CA TYR A 265 -7.47 -27.22 10.09
C TYR A 265 -8.77 -27.71 10.75
N ALA A 266 -8.73 -28.05 12.05
CA ALA A 266 -9.90 -28.53 12.79
C ALA A 266 -11.06 -27.52 12.78
N GLN A 267 -10.75 -26.23 12.93
CA GLN A 267 -11.73 -25.16 12.80
C GLN A 267 -12.39 -25.15 11.42
N MET A 268 -11.59 -25.13 10.34
CA MET A 268 -12.11 -25.08 8.97
C MET A 268 -12.91 -26.35 8.63
N TYR A 269 -12.43 -27.51 9.07
CA TYR A 269 -13.13 -28.79 8.90
C TYR A 269 -14.49 -28.77 9.61
N ASN A 270 -14.55 -28.36 10.88
CA ASN A 270 -15.79 -28.25 11.64
C ASN A 270 -16.75 -27.22 11.05
N TRP A 271 -16.25 -26.13 10.48
CA TRP A 271 -17.08 -25.16 9.77
C TRP A 271 -17.70 -25.77 8.50
N CYS A 272 -16.88 -26.40 7.65
CA CYS A 272 -17.36 -27.06 6.44
C CYS A 272 -18.31 -28.23 6.74
N LYS A 273 -18.15 -28.91 7.88
CA LYS A 273 -19.06 -30.00 8.30
C LYS A 273 -20.41 -29.47 8.81
N ALA A 274 -20.44 -28.32 9.48
CA ALA A 274 -21.67 -27.75 10.05
C ALA A 274 -22.60 -27.08 9.01
N VAL A 275 -22.02 -26.52 7.94
CA VAL A 275 -22.75 -25.69 6.96
C VAL A 275 -23.72 -26.50 6.08
N PRO A 276 -24.87 -25.94 5.64
CA PRO A 276 -25.78 -26.59 4.68
C PRO A 276 -25.07 -27.06 3.41
N ALA A 277 -25.52 -28.19 2.83
CA ALA A 277 -24.85 -28.81 1.68
C ALA A 277 -24.74 -27.86 0.47
N LEU A 278 -25.78 -27.07 0.20
CA LEU A 278 -25.81 -26.09 -0.89
C LEU A 278 -24.80 -24.95 -0.73
N ILE A 279 -24.40 -24.61 0.50
CA ILE A 279 -23.47 -23.50 0.79
C ILE A 279 -22.01 -23.97 0.77
N LEU A 280 -21.76 -25.28 0.93
CA LEU A 280 -20.41 -25.85 0.96
C LEU A 280 -19.52 -25.49 -0.24
N PRO A 281 -19.96 -25.54 -1.52
CA PRO A 281 -19.10 -25.17 -2.65
C PRO A 281 -18.72 -23.69 -2.62
N PHE A 282 -19.65 -22.81 -2.22
CA PHE A 282 -19.37 -21.38 -2.05
C PHE A 282 -18.40 -21.11 -0.90
N LEU A 283 -18.55 -21.84 0.22
CA LEU A 283 -17.60 -21.76 1.33
C LEU A 283 -16.21 -22.27 0.94
N ALA A 284 -16.12 -23.36 0.16
CA ALA A 284 -14.85 -23.88 -0.32
C ALA A 284 -14.13 -22.86 -1.21
N LEU A 285 -14.85 -22.25 -2.16
CA LEU A 285 -14.31 -21.17 -3.00
C LEU A 285 -13.89 -19.96 -2.15
N TRP A 286 -14.71 -19.58 -1.16
CA TRP A 286 -14.37 -18.52 -0.22
C TRP A 286 -13.08 -18.81 0.57
N LEU A 287 -12.91 -20.03 1.08
CA LEU A 287 -11.70 -20.42 1.80
C LEU A 287 -10.47 -20.47 0.90
N LEU A 288 -10.63 -20.84 -0.38
CA LEU A 288 -9.56 -20.86 -1.38
C LEU A 288 -9.01 -19.45 -1.64
N VAL A 289 -9.87 -18.43 -1.70
CA VAL A 289 -9.47 -17.03 -1.88
C VAL A 289 -9.00 -16.40 -0.58
N TRP A 290 -9.74 -16.62 0.52
CA TRP A 290 -9.51 -15.88 1.76
C TRP A 290 -8.35 -16.41 2.59
N SER A 291 -8.00 -17.71 2.51
CA SER A 291 -6.87 -18.24 3.29
C SER A 291 -5.52 -17.69 2.81
N PRO A 292 -5.23 -17.62 1.49
CA PRO A 292 -4.07 -16.90 0.97
C PRO A 292 -4.10 -15.41 1.32
N ALA A 293 -5.26 -14.74 1.18
CA ALA A 293 -5.39 -13.33 1.57
C ALA A 293 -5.11 -13.12 3.07
N ARG A 294 -5.47 -14.09 3.93
CA ARG A 294 -5.21 -14.05 5.37
C ARG A 294 -3.76 -14.41 5.70
N ALA A 295 -3.12 -15.29 4.95
CA ALA A 295 -1.70 -15.60 5.06
C ALA A 295 -0.84 -14.40 4.63
N LEU A 296 -1.18 -13.76 3.50
CA LEU A 296 -0.62 -12.48 3.08
C LEU A 296 -0.89 -11.42 4.14
N GLY A 297 -2.13 -11.36 4.66
CA GLY A 297 -2.49 -10.55 5.80
C GLY A 297 -1.54 -10.77 6.96
N ARG A 298 -1.24 -12.01 7.36
CA ARG A 298 -0.29 -12.38 8.44
C ARG A 298 1.15 -11.93 8.15
N ILE A 299 1.61 -12.04 6.91
CA ILE A 299 2.93 -11.53 6.46
C ILE A 299 2.97 -10.00 6.56
N LEU A 300 1.99 -9.31 5.95
CA LEU A 300 1.84 -7.85 5.96
C LEU A 300 1.75 -7.27 7.38
N THR A 301 1.46 -8.12 8.34
CA THR A 301 1.21 -7.75 9.71
C THR A 301 2.25 -8.33 10.69
N GLY A 302 3.38 -8.82 10.19
CA GLY A 302 4.54 -9.21 10.98
C GLY A 302 4.47 -10.55 11.69
N ARG A 303 3.43 -11.37 11.44
CA ARG A 303 3.30 -12.74 11.97
C ARG A 303 3.60 -13.75 10.86
N ALA A 304 4.76 -13.61 10.23
CA ALA A 304 5.16 -14.42 9.08
C ALA A 304 5.31 -15.90 9.43
N SER A 305 5.73 -16.23 10.67
CA SER A 305 5.79 -17.61 11.19
C SER A 305 4.48 -18.37 11.00
N LEU A 306 3.35 -17.67 11.12
CA LEU A 306 2.01 -18.25 11.04
C LEU A 306 1.40 -18.29 9.63
N ALA A 307 2.05 -17.70 8.62
CA ALA A 307 1.51 -17.64 7.26
C ALA A 307 1.57 -19.01 6.58
N LEU A 308 2.69 -19.71 6.68
CA LEU A 308 2.86 -21.07 6.15
C LEU A 308 1.91 -22.08 6.83
N PRO A 309 1.78 -22.11 8.17
CA PRO A 309 0.76 -22.88 8.87
C PRO A 309 -0.70 -22.60 8.41
N GLU A 310 -1.06 -21.36 8.08
CA GLU A 310 -2.40 -21.01 7.57
C GLU A 310 -2.67 -21.66 6.21
N ILE A 311 -1.70 -21.61 5.29
CA ILE A 311 -1.81 -22.27 3.98
C ILE A 311 -1.80 -23.79 4.15
N GLY A 312 -0.92 -24.32 5.00
CA GLY A 312 -0.85 -25.74 5.29
C GLY A 312 -2.15 -26.32 5.86
N ALA A 313 -2.92 -25.53 6.62
CA ALA A 313 -4.24 -25.94 7.11
C ALA A 313 -5.28 -26.05 5.97
N LEU A 314 -5.26 -25.12 5.00
CA LEU A 314 -6.12 -25.18 3.81
C LEU A 314 -5.80 -26.41 2.95
N VAL A 315 -4.52 -26.67 2.68
CA VAL A 315 -4.08 -27.84 1.90
C VAL A 315 -4.51 -29.13 2.59
N SER A 316 -4.38 -29.19 3.92
CA SER A 316 -4.83 -30.33 4.72
C SER A 316 -6.35 -30.55 4.63
N LEU A 317 -7.15 -29.47 4.60
CA LEU A 317 -8.59 -29.53 4.40
C LEU A 317 -8.96 -30.08 3.02
N ILE A 318 -8.28 -29.61 1.96
CA ILE A 318 -8.49 -30.08 0.59
C ILE A 318 -8.25 -31.59 0.52
N GLY A 319 -7.14 -32.08 1.10
CA GLY A 319 -6.84 -33.52 1.18
C GLY A 319 -7.85 -34.31 2.01
N ALA A 320 -8.53 -33.68 2.98
CA ALA A 320 -9.54 -34.32 3.83
C ALA A 320 -10.96 -34.29 3.23
N THR A 321 -11.16 -33.76 2.02
CA THR A 321 -12.49 -33.61 1.39
C THR A 321 -13.32 -34.90 1.34
N PRO A 322 -12.77 -36.09 0.96
CA PRO A 322 -13.56 -37.33 0.97
C PRO A 322 -14.05 -37.70 2.37
N ARG A 323 -13.21 -37.51 3.39
CA ARG A 323 -13.57 -37.77 4.80
C ARG A 323 -14.59 -36.78 5.31
N LEU A 324 -14.51 -35.52 4.89
CA LEU A 324 -15.50 -34.48 5.19
C LEU A 324 -16.89 -34.87 4.66
N LEU A 325 -16.98 -35.31 3.40
CA LEU A 325 -18.26 -35.73 2.80
C LEU A 325 -18.82 -36.97 3.51
N ALA A 326 -18.00 -37.98 3.78
CA ALA A 326 -18.40 -39.16 4.56
C ALA A 326 -18.82 -38.82 6.00
N GLY A 327 -18.11 -37.90 6.65
CA GLY A 327 -18.45 -37.39 7.99
C GLY A 327 -19.79 -36.64 8.01
N ARG A 328 -20.10 -35.87 6.95
CA ARG A 328 -21.39 -35.20 6.78
C ARG A 328 -22.54 -36.18 6.55
N ALA A 329 -22.33 -37.22 5.74
CA ALA A 329 -23.32 -38.26 5.52
C ALA A 329 -23.67 -39.00 6.83
N ARG A 330 -22.65 -39.43 7.59
CA ARG A 330 -22.85 -40.05 8.92
C ARG A 330 -23.57 -39.13 9.90
N ALA A 331 -23.17 -37.85 9.97
CA ALA A 331 -23.82 -36.87 10.85
C ALA A 331 -25.28 -36.57 10.45
N ALA A 332 -25.65 -36.76 9.17
CA ALA A 332 -27.02 -36.61 8.72
C ALA A 332 -27.91 -37.80 9.12
N GLN A 333 -27.33 -39.01 9.22
CA GLN A 333 -28.05 -40.23 9.61
C GLN A 333 -28.45 -40.24 11.09
N SER A 334 -27.61 -39.70 11.98
CA SER A 334 -27.89 -39.64 13.43
C SER A 334 -28.72 -38.42 13.86
N ARG A 335 -29.01 -37.50 12.92
CA ARG A 335 -29.70 -36.25 13.23
C ARG A 335 -31.21 -36.46 13.40
N ARG A 336 -31.71 -36.19 14.61
CA ARG A 336 -33.14 -36.18 14.96
C ARG A 336 -33.72 -34.77 15.07
N VAL A 337 -32.89 -33.76 15.32
CA VAL A 337 -33.30 -32.36 15.56
C VAL A 337 -32.76 -31.43 14.44
N PRO A 338 -33.49 -30.37 14.03
CA PRO A 338 -32.99 -29.42 13.04
C PRO A 338 -31.74 -28.66 13.51
N ARG A 339 -30.92 -28.22 12.54
CA ARG A 339 -29.70 -27.44 12.81
C ARG A 339 -29.95 -26.12 13.54
N SER A 340 -31.15 -25.57 13.46
CA SER A 340 -31.53 -24.35 14.18
C SER A 340 -31.48 -24.51 15.69
N ALA A 341 -31.62 -25.73 16.23
CA ALA A 341 -31.51 -25.99 17.66
C ALA A 341 -30.13 -25.63 18.23
N LEU A 342 -29.07 -25.70 17.42
CA LEU A 342 -27.72 -25.30 17.84
C LEU A 342 -27.58 -23.78 18.01
N ARG A 343 -28.43 -22.95 17.39
CA ARG A 343 -28.27 -21.48 17.42
C ARG A 343 -28.32 -20.89 18.81
N ALA A 344 -29.08 -21.50 19.73
CA ALA A 344 -29.16 -21.04 21.13
C ALA A 344 -27.87 -21.33 21.92
N LEU A 345 -27.10 -22.34 21.50
CA LEU A 345 -25.85 -22.77 22.12
C LEU A 345 -24.61 -22.19 21.41
N GLU A 346 -24.75 -21.76 20.16
CA GLU A 346 -23.69 -21.15 19.39
C GLU A 346 -23.50 -19.68 19.76
N THR A 347 -22.24 -19.29 19.93
CA THR A 347 -21.87 -17.91 20.22
C THR A 347 -22.09 -17.03 18.99
N ALA A 348 -22.67 -15.84 19.18
CA ALA A 348 -22.78 -14.85 18.12
C ALA A 348 -21.39 -14.33 17.70
N PRO A 349 -21.07 -14.19 16.40
CA PRO A 349 -19.77 -13.67 15.96
C PRO A 349 -19.43 -12.27 16.49
N ALA A 350 -20.44 -11.46 16.85
CA ALA A 350 -20.24 -10.15 17.47
C ALA A 350 -19.67 -10.25 18.89
N LEU A 351 -19.93 -11.34 19.61
CA LEU A 351 -19.35 -11.59 20.93
C LEU A 351 -17.87 -11.97 20.85
N LEU A 352 -17.40 -12.56 19.74
CA LEU A 352 -15.96 -12.71 19.50
C LEU A 352 -15.27 -11.37 19.21
N ARG A 353 -15.99 -10.37 18.70
CA ARG A 353 -15.45 -9.00 18.57
C ARG A 353 -15.48 -8.25 19.90
N LYS A 354 -16.38 -8.67 20.79
CA LYS A 354 -16.43 -8.32 22.21
C LYS A 354 -15.76 -9.43 23.04
N GLU A 355 -14.64 -9.98 22.56
CA GLU A 355 -13.62 -10.32 23.55
C GLU A 355 -13.55 -9.08 24.47
N PRO A 356 -13.59 -9.23 25.81
CA PRO A 356 -12.82 -8.27 26.58
C PRO A 356 -11.42 -8.45 26.01
N ALA A 357 -11.07 -7.64 25.00
CA ALA A 357 -9.68 -7.40 24.68
C ALA A 357 -9.06 -7.19 26.05
N GLY A 358 -8.15 -8.09 26.42
CA GLY A 358 -7.52 -8.15 27.74
C GLY A 358 -7.40 -6.74 28.25
N VAL A 359 -8.08 -6.49 29.38
CA VAL A 359 -8.09 -5.24 30.14
C VAL A 359 -6.91 -4.38 29.69
N ASP A 360 -7.09 -3.38 28.81
CA ASP A 360 -5.99 -2.76 28.02
C ASP A 360 -4.70 -2.80 28.85
N GLU A 361 -3.78 -3.73 28.56
CA GLU A 361 -2.54 -3.90 29.32
C GLU A 361 -1.46 -3.05 28.67
N ASP A 362 -0.56 -2.48 29.46
CA ASP A 362 0.58 -1.75 28.93
C ASP A 362 1.65 -2.73 28.36
N GLU A 363 2.79 -2.21 27.88
CA GLU A 363 3.87 -3.07 27.36
C GLU A 363 4.46 -4.05 28.41
N HIS A 364 4.09 -3.91 29.70
CA HIS A 364 4.54 -4.74 30.82
C HIS A 364 3.46 -5.68 31.35
N GLY A 365 2.26 -5.72 30.74
CA GLY A 365 1.15 -6.54 31.22
C GLY A 365 0.37 -5.92 32.38
N GLU A 366 0.60 -4.65 32.71
CA GLU A 366 -0.15 -3.96 33.77
C GLU A 366 -1.45 -3.37 33.22
N ARG A 367 -2.53 -3.54 33.98
CA ARG A 367 -3.85 -2.97 33.68
C ARG A 367 -3.80 -1.45 33.56
N ILE A 368 -4.11 -0.94 32.36
CA ILE A 368 -4.20 0.50 32.10
C ILE A 368 -5.44 1.07 32.80
N ASP A 369 -5.27 2.21 33.47
CA ASP A 369 -6.33 2.95 34.15
C ASP A 369 -7.49 3.31 33.17
N PRO A 370 -8.76 3.00 33.50
CA PRO A 370 -9.91 3.36 32.68
C PRO A 370 -10.03 4.87 32.37
N LEU A 371 -9.52 5.77 33.21
CA LEU A 371 -9.47 7.21 32.93
C LEU A 371 -8.51 7.53 31.78
N VAL A 372 -7.36 6.86 31.73
CA VAL A 372 -6.37 6.98 30.65
C VAL A 372 -6.98 6.48 29.34
N VAL A 373 -7.65 5.32 29.36
CA VAL A 373 -8.35 4.76 28.17
C VAL A 373 -9.44 5.72 27.67
N ALA A 374 -10.27 6.26 28.58
CA ALA A 374 -11.33 7.20 28.23
C ALA A 374 -10.76 8.50 27.62
N SER A 375 -9.66 9.02 28.18
CA SER A 375 -9.02 10.23 27.69
C SER A 375 -8.29 10.01 26.35
N MET A 376 -7.66 8.85 26.13
CA MET A 376 -7.14 8.45 24.82
C MET A 376 -8.24 8.33 23.77
N ARG A 377 -9.42 7.79 24.13
CA ARG A 377 -10.59 7.73 23.25
C ARG A 377 -11.08 9.13 22.88
N ARG A 378 -11.18 10.05 23.85
CA ARG A 378 -11.50 11.46 23.62
C ARG A 378 -10.47 12.14 22.71
N TYR A 379 -9.18 11.89 22.93
CA TYR A 379 -8.12 12.40 22.07
C TYR A 379 -8.26 11.89 20.63
N ARG A 380 -8.51 10.60 20.42
CA ARG A 380 -8.70 10.02 19.09
C ARG A 380 -9.90 10.63 18.37
N PHE A 381 -11.03 10.80 19.06
CA PHE A 381 -12.20 11.45 18.50
C PHE A 381 -11.93 12.91 18.14
N ARG A 382 -11.42 13.73 19.08
CA ARG A 382 -11.09 15.14 18.81
C ARG A 382 -10.00 15.29 17.75
N SER A 383 -9.01 14.40 17.71
CA SER A 383 -7.97 14.39 16.68
C SER A 383 -8.55 14.06 15.30
N ALA A 384 -9.56 13.17 15.21
CA ALA A 384 -10.22 12.87 13.95
C ALA A 384 -11.11 14.05 13.50
N SER A 385 -11.88 14.64 14.40
CA SER A 385 -12.73 15.80 14.10
C SER A 385 -11.91 17.03 13.69
N THR A 386 -10.77 17.29 14.33
CA THR A 386 -9.87 18.40 13.96
C THR A 386 -9.20 18.17 12.62
N ALA A 387 -8.78 16.93 12.31
CA ALA A 387 -8.27 16.57 10.99
C ALA A 387 -9.34 16.75 9.90
N LEU A 388 -10.58 16.33 10.18
CA LEU A 388 -11.70 16.50 9.26
C LEU A 388 -12.03 17.99 9.04
N GLY A 389 -12.06 18.79 10.11
CA GLY A 389 -12.26 20.23 9.99
C GLY A 389 -11.17 20.91 9.16
N LEU A 390 -9.91 20.54 9.36
CA LEU A 390 -8.79 21.00 8.54
C LEU A 390 -8.96 20.61 7.06
N LEU A 391 -9.37 19.37 6.80
CA LEU A 391 -9.62 18.88 5.44
C LEU A 391 -10.77 19.66 4.77
N ILE A 392 -11.86 19.93 5.49
CA ILE A 392 -12.99 20.70 4.96
C ILE A 392 -12.56 22.14 4.62
N LEU A 393 -11.82 22.80 5.50
CA LEU A 393 -11.35 24.18 5.28
C LEU A 393 -10.41 24.28 4.08
N THR A 394 -9.44 23.37 3.98
CA THR A 394 -8.48 23.34 2.88
C THR A 394 -9.13 22.91 1.56
N ALA A 395 -10.11 22.00 1.59
CA ALA A 395 -10.92 21.65 0.43
C ALA A 395 -11.81 22.81 -0.03
N ALA A 396 -12.37 23.61 0.87
CA ALA A 396 -13.15 24.80 0.52
C ALA A 396 -12.28 25.85 -0.19
N LEU A 397 -11.06 26.09 0.29
CA LEU A 397 -10.09 26.96 -0.38
C LEU A 397 -9.69 26.42 -1.76
N ALA A 398 -9.44 25.11 -1.87
CA ALA A 398 -9.17 24.47 -3.15
C ALA A 398 -10.35 24.61 -4.12
N LEU A 399 -11.58 24.39 -3.66
CA LEU A 399 -12.78 24.52 -4.49
C LEU A 399 -12.98 25.96 -4.96
N MET A 400 -12.77 26.94 -4.06
CA MET A 400 -12.82 28.36 -4.40
C MET A 400 -11.75 28.71 -5.45
N GLN A 401 -10.52 28.23 -5.26
CA GLN A 401 -9.43 28.45 -6.20
C GLN A 401 -9.75 27.80 -7.55
N TRP A 402 -10.16 26.53 -7.59
CA TRP A 402 -10.27 25.73 -8.82
C TRP A 402 -11.67 25.65 -9.40
N TRP A 403 -12.56 26.57 -9.02
CA TRP A 403 -13.90 26.63 -9.59
C TRP A 403 -13.85 26.80 -11.12
N GLY A 404 -14.65 26.01 -11.84
CA GLY A 404 -14.76 26.09 -13.31
C GLY A 404 -13.71 25.31 -14.11
N THR A 405 -12.79 24.55 -13.49
CA THR A 405 -11.74 23.81 -14.23
C THR A 405 -12.14 22.40 -14.69
N ALA A 406 -13.45 22.13 -14.84
CA ALA A 406 -13.93 20.81 -15.24
C ALA A 406 -13.56 20.41 -16.69
N GLY A 407 -13.32 21.40 -17.57
CA GLY A 407 -12.95 21.19 -18.97
C GLY A 407 -11.49 20.80 -19.23
N GLY A 408 -10.66 20.75 -18.20
CA GLY A 408 -9.21 20.52 -18.31
C GLY A 408 -8.38 21.77 -18.01
N LEU A 409 -7.06 21.62 -18.05
CA LEU A 409 -6.09 22.64 -17.66
C LEU A 409 -5.06 22.85 -18.78
N VAL A 410 -4.61 24.10 -18.92
CA VAL A 410 -3.55 24.48 -19.88
C VAL A 410 -2.72 25.64 -19.31
N GLY A 411 -1.46 25.79 -19.73
CA GLY A 411 -0.59 26.90 -19.31
C GLY A 411 0.40 26.55 -18.20
N GLY A 412 1.34 27.47 -17.93
CA GLY A 412 2.45 27.22 -17.01
C GLY A 412 3.26 25.99 -17.38
N ALA A 413 3.68 25.20 -16.38
CA ALA A 413 4.38 23.93 -16.56
C ALA A 413 3.44 22.75 -16.84
N TRP A 414 2.14 22.99 -16.98
CA TRP A 414 1.17 21.91 -17.14
C TRP A 414 1.34 21.23 -18.49
N VAL A 415 1.40 19.89 -18.48
CA VAL A 415 1.52 19.05 -19.67
C VAL A 415 0.48 17.94 -19.62
N SER A 416 0.01 17.54 -20.79
CA SER A 416 -0.94 16.43 -20.92
C SER A 416 -0.28 15.07 -20.59
N LEU A 417 -1.10 14.10 -20.22
CA LEU A 417 -0.68 12.70 -20.06
C LEU A 417 -1.38 11.85 -21.12
N PRO A 418 -0.83 10.66 -21.46
CA PRO A 418 -1.47 9.73 -22.38
C PRO A 418 -2.93 9.41 -21.98
N SER A 419 -3.77 9.18 -22.98
CA SER A 419 -5.21 8.92 -22.75
C SER A 419 -5.48 7.58 -22.08
N SER A 420 -4.58 6.60 -22.24
CA SER A 420 -4.68 5.28 -21.64
C SER A 420 -3.57 5.03 -20.63
N TRP A 421 -3.88 4.27 -19.59
CA TRP A 421 -2.87 3.85 -18.61
C TRP A 421 -1.80 2.96 -19.25
N SER A 422 -2.16 2.12 -20.22
CA SER A 422 -1.22 1.25 -20.94
C SER A 422 -0.17 2.03 -21.71
N GLU A 423 -0.54 3.13 -22.38
CA GLU A 423 0.43 4.02 -23.04
C GLU A 423 1.34 4.71 -22.04
N LEU A 424 0.80 5.20 -20.92
CA LEU A 424 1.60 5.78 -19.85
C LEU A 424 2.57 4.76 -19.24
N TRP A 425 2.13 3.53 -19.03
CA TRP A 425 2.95 2.43 -18.52
C TRP A 425 4.06 2.07 -19.52
N ALA A 426 3.74 1.95 -20.81
CA ALA A 426 4.74 1.71 -21.84
C ALA A 426 5.78 2.85 -21.91
N ALA A 427 5.33 4.11 -21.83
CA ALA A 427 6.21 5.27 -21.83
C ALA A 427 7.10 5.35 -20.58
N ALA A 428 6.57 5.04 -19.39
CA ALA A 428 7.32 5.05 -18.14
C ALA A 428 8.52 4.09 -18.14
N TRP A 429 8.37 2.94 -18.78
CA TRP A 429 9.36 1.86 -18.78
C TRP A 429 10.14 1.74 -20.10
N SER A 430 10.02 2.75 -20.98
CA SER A 430 10.73 2.86 -22.26
C SER A 430 12.12 3.49 -22.10
N ALA A 431 13.06 3.12 -22.98
CA ALA A 431 14.35 3.80 -23.16
C ALA A 431 14.35 4.76 -24.36
N TRP A 432 13.18 4.93 -24.99
CA TRP A 432 12.93 5.90 -26.05
C TRP A 432 11.92 6.94 -25.60
N ILE A 433 12.26 8.22 -25.79
CA ILE A 433 11.40 9.36 -25.51
C ILE A 433 10.82 9.83 -26.86
N PRO A 434 9.49 9.78 -27.08
CA PRO A 434 8.89 10.06 -28.37
C PRO A 434 8.83 11.55 -28.74
N GLY A 435 9.14 12.49 -27.84
CA GLY A 435 9.00 13.92 -28.15
C GLY A 435 9.92 14.43 -29.26
N GLY A 436 9.41 15.37 -30.07
CA GLY A 436 10.08 15.81 -31.30
C GLY A 436 10.27 14.64 -32.28
N ASP A 437 11.43 14.59 -32.93
CA ASP A 437 11.88 13.43 -33.73
C ASP A 437 12.45 12.27 -32.87
N GLY A 438 12.18 12.28 -31.56
CA GLY A 438 12.56 11.23 -30.62
C GLY A 438 14.00 11.33 -30.09
N TYR A 439 14.23 10.81 -28.89
CA TYR A 439 15.52 10.82 -28.22
C TYR A 439 15.77 9.53 -27.44
N ALA A 440 17.01 9.04 -27.49
CA ALA A 440 17.48 7.98 -26.61
C ALA A 440 17.63 8.48 -25.15
N GLY A 441 16.96 7.79 -24.22
CA GLY A 441 17.03 8.09 -22.79
C GLY A 441 15.88 7.49 -21.99
N GLY A 442 16.09 7.37 -20.68
CA GLY A 442 15.00 6.99 -19.77
C GLY A 442 13.92 8.07 -19.70
N ALA A 443 12.68 7.64 -19.52
CA ALA A 443 11.53 8.53 -19.32
C ALA A 443 11.74 9.54 -18.17
N ASP A 444 10.94 10.62 -18.17
CA ASP A 444 10.88 11.51 -17.03
C ASP A 444 10.48 10.71 -15.76
N PRO A 445 11.20 10.85 -14.63
CA PRO A 445 10.85 10.17 -13.38
C PRO A 445 9.40 10.39 -12.92
N LEU A 446 8.78 11.53 -13.26
CA LEU A 446 7.37 11.79 -12.96
C LEU A 446 6.44 10.89 -13.79
N THR A 447 6.81 10.51 -15.01
CA THR A 447 6.05 9.56 -15.84
C THR A 447 5.95 8.21 -15.14
N ILE A 448 7.05 7.74 -14.54
CA ILE A 448 7.09 6.49 -13.77
C ILE A 448 6.19 6.59 -12.54
N LEU A 449 6.32 7.69 -11.79
CA LEU A 449 5.49 7.93 -10.61
C LEU A 449 3.99 7.95 -10.96
N MET A 450 3.62 8.65 -12.03
CA MET A 450 2.24 8.75 -12.49
C MET A 450 1.71 7.41 -13.01
N ALA A 451 2.53 6.60 -13.67
CA ALA A 451 2.15 5.25 -14.11
C ALA A 451 1.78 4.35 -12.91
N ILE A 452 2.56 4.42 -11.82
CA ILE A 452 2.32 3.68 -10.58
C ILE A 452 1.08 4.21 -9.85
N LEU A 453 0.96 5.54 -9.70
CA LEU A 453 -0.17 6.16 -8.99
C LEU A 453 -1.51 5.96 -9.73
N SER A 454 -1.47 5.89 -11.07
CA SER A 454 -2.67 5.69 -11.89
C SER A 454 -3.15 4.24 -11.95
N ALA A 455 -2.28 3.26 -11.67
CA ALA A 455 -2.59 1.84 -11.82
C ALA A 455 -3.84 1.36 -11.04
N PRO A 456 -4.08 1.76 -9.78
CA PRO A 456 -5.27 1.33 -9.03
C PRO A 456 -6.58 1.87 -9.58
N PHE A 457 -6.54 2.99 -10.31
CA PHE A 457 -7.71 3.69 -10.82
C PHE A 457 -8.02 3.35 -12.29
N ALA A 458 -7.07 2.74 -13.00
CA ALA A 458 -7.22 2.34 -14.39
C ALA A 458 -8.45 1.43 -14.64
N PRO A 459 -8.76 0.40 -13.80
CA PRO A 459 -9.96 -0.43 -13.98
C PRO A 459 -11.29 0.33 -13.81
N MET A 460 -11.26 1.50 -13.17
CA MET A 460 -12.44 2.37 -12.98
C MET A 460 -12.66 3.33 -14.16
N GLY A 461 -11.82 3.27 -15.20
CA GLY A 461 -11.89 4.16 -16.36
C GLY A 461 -11.35 5.57 -16.12
N ILE A 462 -10.67 5.81 -14.99
CA ILE A 462 -10.07 7.12 -14.69
C ILE A 462 -8.77 7.26 -15.50
N THR A 463 -8.70 8.29 -16.35
CA THR A 463 -7.51 8.54 -17.19
C THR A 463 -6.36 9.10 -16.35
N PRO A 464 -5.10 8.88 -16.76
CA PRO A 464 -3.96 9.46 -16.05
C PRO A 464 -3.99 10.99 -15.98
N GLY A 465 -4.48 11.66 -17.03
CA GLY A 465 -4.70 13.11 -17.05
C GLY A 465 -5.72 13.59 -16.02
N ALA A 466 -6.81 12.83 -15.82
CA ALA A 466 -7.81 13.14 -14.79
C ALA A 466 -7.22 13.00 -13.38
N LEU A 467 -6.43 11.95 -13.13
CA LEU A 467 -5.73 11.78 -11.85
C LEU A 467 -4.72 12.91 -11.60
N ALA A 468 -3.90 13.27 -12.59
CA ALA A 468 -2.96 14.38 -12.47
C ALA A 468 -3.69 15.69 -12.14
N THR A 469 -4.79 15.98 -12.83
CA THR A 469 -5.62 17.17 -12.61
C THR A 469 -6.17 17.17 -11.18
N PHE A 470 -6.69 16.03 -10.71
CA PHE A 470 -7.14 15.87 -9.33
C PHE A 470 -6.02 16.13 -8.31
N LEU A 471 -4.81 15.58 -8.53
CA LEU A 471 -3.67 15.77 -7.63
C LEU A 471 -3.23 17.24 -7.56
N LEU A 472 -3.29 17.98 -8.68
CA LEU A 472 -2.98 19.41 -8.70
C LEU A 472 -4.08 20.23 -7.99
N VAL A 473 -5.34 20.01 -8.33
CA VAL A 473 -6.49 20.73 -7.78
C VAL A 473 -6.65 20.46 -6.28
N ALA A 474 -6.47 19.21 -5.85
CA ALA A 474 -6.54 18.79 -4.46
C ALA A 474 -5.19 18.91 -3.72
N SER A 475 -4.21 19.63 -4.27
CA SER A 475 -2.87 19.73 -3.67
C SER A 475 -2.88 20.29 -2.23
N THR A 476 -3.70 21.30 -1.94
CA THR A 476 -3.81 21.89 -0.59
C THR A 476 -4.46 20.94 0.43
N PRO A 477 -5.61 20.28 0.18
CA PRO A 477 -6.14 19.29 1.13
C PRO A 477 -5.26 18.03 1.23
N ILE A 478 -4.60 17.61 0.14
CA ILE A 478 -3.64 16.49 0.19
C ILE A 478 -2.46 16.84 1.10
N ALA A 479 -1.86 18.04 0.95
CA ALA A 479 -0.77 18.50 1.80
C ALA A 479 -1.18 18.55 3.28
N ALA A 480 -2.40 19.03 3.58
CA ALA A 480 -2.95 19.06 4.93
C ALA A 480 -3.11 17.64 5.52
N MET A 481 -3.68 16.72 4.74
CA MET A 481 -3.91 15.33 5.15
C MET A 481 -2.60 14.59 5.39
N VAL A 482 -1.63 14.75 4.48
CA VAL A 482 -0.33 14.06 4.57
C VAL A 482 0.53 14.63 5.71
N ALA A 483 0.44 15.93 6.00
CA ALA A 483 1.14 16.56 7.14
C ALA A 483 0.52 16.25 8.51
N TRP A 484 -0.78 15.89 8.57
CA TRP A 484 -1.49 15.71 9.84
C TRP A 484 -0.90 14.62 10.75
N ASN A 485 -0.51 13.47 10.19
CA ASN A 485 0.07 12.38 10.97
C ASN A 485 1.52 12.68 11.40
N PRO A 486 2.43 13.10 10.50
CA PRO A 486 3.77 13.60 10.83
C PRO A 486 3.82 14.69 11.90
N SER A 487 2.80 15.57 11.98
CA SER A 487 2.75 16.66 12.98
C SER A 487 2.82 16.17 14.44
N ARG A 488 2.50 14.89 14.71
CA ARG A 488 2.61 14.27 16.04
C ARG A 488 4.05 14.21 16.55
N VAL A 489 5.03 14.20 15.65
CA VAL A 489 6.45 14.25 16.03
C VAL A 489 6.81 15.61 16.63
N LEU A 490 6.09 16.66 16.23
CA LEU A 490 6.36 18.03 16.62
C LEU A 490 5.64 18.42 17.92
N ALA A 491 4.36 18.09 18.03
CA ALA A 491 3.53 18.50 19.17
C ALA A 491 2.42 17.48 19.48
N SER A 492 2.10 17.34 20.78
CA SER A 492 0.93 16.60 21.26
C SER A 492 -0.36 17.43 21.22
N SER A 493 -0.24 18.77 21.27
CA SER A 493 -1.39 19.68 21.23
C SER A 493 -2.08 19.69 19.86
N LEU A 494 -3.39 19.40 19.85
CA LEU A 494 -4.20 19.42 18.62
C LEU A 494 -4.23 20.80 17.95
N ARG A 495 -4.11 21.89 18.72
CA ARG A 495 -4.10 23.26 18.15
C ARG A 495 -2.82 23.56 17.38
N VAL A 496 -1.67 23.19 17.96
CA VAL A 496 -0.37 23.36 17.30
C VAL A 496 -0.32 22.48 16.05
N ARG A 497 -0.77 21.22 16.15
CA ARG A 497 -0.87 20.31 15.00
C ARG A 497 -1.75 20.90 13.89
N PHE A 498 -2.92 21.45 14.24
CA PHE A 498 -3.81 22.12 13.29
C PHE A 498 -3.12 23.31 12.62
N LEU A 499 -2.50 24.21 13.37
CA LEU A 499 -1.80 25.38 12.84
C LEU A 499 -0.62 25.00 11.94
N VAL A 500 0.19 24.01 12.34
CA VAL A 500 1.32 23.54 11.54
C VAL A 500 0.84 22.92 10.23
N SER A 501 -0.17 22.04 10.28
CA SER A 501 -0.71 21.42 9.06
C SER A 501 -1.43 22.42 8.17
N LEU A 502 -2.10 23.43 8.73
CA LEU A 502 -2.74 24.52 7.98
C LEU A 502 -1.70 25.44 7.32
N ALA A 503 -0.65 25.84 8.06
CA ALA A 503 0.44 26.64 7.51
C ALA A 503 1.18 25.88 6.41
N TRP A 504 1.40 24.57 6.60
CA TRP A 504 1.97 23.70 5.56
C TRP A 504 1.12 23.68 4.30
N SER A 505 -0.20 23.46 4.43
CA SER A 505 -1.11 23.41 3.28
C SER A 505 -1.30 24.74 2.55
N LEU A 506 -0.88 25.85 3.16
CA LEU A 506 -0.95 27.20 2.61
C LEU A 506 0.45 27.78 2.35
N ALA A 507 1.49 26.96 2.36
CA ALA A 507 2.85 27.41 2.11
C ALA A 507 2.95 28.10 0.73
N PRO A 508 3.64 29.25 0.62
CA PRO A 508 3.76 29.96 -0.67
C PRO A 508 4.33 29.09 -1.79
N SER A 509 5.27 28.21 -1.45
CA SER A 509 5.86 27.25 -2.41
C SER A 509 4.84 26.28 -2.99
N LEU A 510 3.86 25.82 -2.20
CA LEU A 510 2.78 24.93 -2.65
C LEU A 510 1.77 25.68 -3.51
N LEU A 511 1.25 26.81 -3.00
CA LEU A 511 0.21 27.59 -3.66
C LEU A 511 0.69 28.06 -5.05
N MET A 512 1.92 28.58 -5.13
CA MET A 512 2.49 29.01 -6.41
C MET A 512 2.81 27.83 -7.34
N SER A 513 3.27 26.68 -6.82
CA SER A 513 3.47 25.50 -7.67
C SER A 513 2.16 25.01 -8.27
N ALA A 514 1.07 25.09 -7.51
CA ALA A 514 -0.26 24.73 -7.98
C ALA A 514 -0.75 25.71 -9.07
N THR A 515 -0.63 27.03 -8.86
CA THR A 515 -1.06 28.03 -9.87
C THR A 515 -0.19 28.01 -11.13
N HIS A 516 1.10 27.68 -11.02
CA HIS A 516 2.01 27.52 -12.17
C HIS A 516 1.95 26.12 -12.81
N GLY A 517 1.16 25.18 -12.29
CA GLY A 517 0.99 23.85 -12.89
C GLY A 517 2.15 22.90 -12.70
N VAL A 518 3.07 23.19 -11.77
CA VAL A 518 4.25 22.37 -11.51
C VAL A 518 3.88 21.20 -10.60
N LEU A 519 3.26 20.16 -11.19
CA LEU A 519 2.77 18.98 -10.46
C LEU A 519 3.86 18.28 -9.64
N ALA A 520 5.08 18.18 -10.16
CA ALA A 520 6.19 17.59 -9.42
C ALA A 520 6.46 18.34 -8.11
N ALA A 521 6.42 19.67 -8.11
CA ALA A 521 6.68 20.45 -6.92
C ALA A 521 5.56 20.32 -5.87
N THR A 522 4.29 20.21 -6.29
CA THR A 522 3.17 19.99 -5.36
C THR A 522 3.24 18.61 -4.70
N LEU A 523 3.60 17.57 -5.47
CA LEU A 523 3.79 16.21 -4.94
C LEU A 523 5.01 16.11 -4.01
N ALA A 524 6.13 16.75 -4.37
CA ALA A 524 7.30 16.84 -3.49
C ALA A 524 6.96 17.54 -2.16
N HIS A 525 6.23 18.65 -2.22
CA HIS A 525 5.76 19.35 -1.04
C HIS A 525 4.83 18.46 -0.19
N ALA A 526 3.89 17.73 -0.79
CA ALA A 526 3.02 16.83 -0.05
C ALA A 526 3.79 15.69 0.64
N ALA A 527 4.81 15.10 0.00
CA ALA A 527 5.55 13.95 0.53
C ALA A 527 6.56 14.32 1.63
N LEU A 528 7.09 15.55 1.61
CA LEU A 528 8.19 15.97 2.48
C LEU A 528 7.95 15.77 3.99
N PRO A 529 6.78 16.09 4.57
CA PRO A 529 6.54 15.90 6.01
C PRO A 529 6.70 14.45 6.48
N VAL A 530 6.37 13.48 5.63
CA VAL A 530 6.48 12.04 5.96
C VAL A 530 7.95 11.65 6.10
N PHE A 531 8.78 12.05 5.13
CA PHE A 531 10.22 11.79 5.16
C PHE A 531 10.90 12.50 6.35
N VAL A 532 10.56 13.77 6.58
CA VAL A 532 11.12 14.56 7.70
C VAL A 532 10.73 13.94 9.05
N ALA A 533 9.48 13.52 9.24
CA ALA A 533 9.06 12.89 10.49
C ALA A 533 9.83 11.61 10.81
N TYR A 534 10.16 10.80 9.80
CA TYR A 534 11.04 9.62 9.99
C TYR A 534 12.46 10.03 10.42
N CYS A 535 13.00 11.11 9.84
CA CYS A 535 14.35 11.57 10.15
C CYS A 535 14.44 12.17 11.56
N VAL A 536 13.45 12.99 11.95
CA VAL A 536 13.40 13.69 13.25
C VAL A 536 13.21 12.71 14.42
N GLY A 537 12.49 11.59 14.22
CA GLY A 537 12.41 10.49 15.18
C GLY A 537 11.00 10.17 15.67
N GLN A 538 10.91 9.52 16.84
CA GLN A 538 9.64 9.07 17.39
C GLN A 538 8.82 10.24 17.95
N PRO A 539 7.48 10.18 17.85
CA PRO A 539 6.63 11.20 18.43
C PRO A 539 6.72 11.19 19.96
N LYS A 540 6.58 12.39 20.56
CA LYS A 540 6.54 12.55 22.01
C LYS A 540 5.37 11.75 22.60
N PRO A 541 5.52 11.17 23.81
CA PRO A 541 4.42 10.49 24.48
C PRO A 541 3.25 11.45 24.67
N LEU A 542 2.03 10.93 24.50
CA LEU A 542 0.82 11.71 24.72
C LEU A 542 0.60 11.79 26.23
N LEU A 543 0.52 13.00 26.80
CA LEU A 543 0.19 13.17 28.21
C LEU A 543 -1.32 13.17 28.42
N VAL A 544 -1.80 12.35 29.35
CA VAL A 544 -3.20 12.01 29.56
C VAL A 544 -3.55 12.14 31.04
N ALA A 545 -4.76 12.62 31.36
CA ALA A 545 -5.23 12.60 32.74
C ALA A 545 -5.55 11.16 33.19
N GLY A 546 -4.95 10.73 34.30
CA GLY A 546 -5.16 9.46 34.99
C GLY A 546 -5.46 9.68 36.47
N ALA A 547 -5.71 8.59 37.21
CA ALA A 547 -6.01 8.61 38.64
C ALA A 547 -4.86 9.20 39.48
N GLY A 548 -3.60 9.04 39.03
CA GLY A 548 -2.41 9.61 39.66
C GLY A 548 -2.10 11.07 39.26
N GLY A 549 -2.89 11.67 38.37
CA GLY A 549 -2.66 13.01 37.85
C GLY A 549 -2.48 13.02 36.33
N VAL A 550 -1.29 13.37 35.85
CA VAL A 550 -0.97 13.40 34.40
C VAL A 550 0.08 12.34 34.10
N ASP A 551 -0.36 11.32 33.37
CA ASP A 551 0.45 10.15 33.02
C ASP A 551 0.80 10.14 31.53
N GLU A 552 1.90 9.48 31.18
CA GLU A 552 2.21 9.19 29.78
C GLU A 552 1.28 8.09 29.26
N ALA A 553 0.71 8.29 28.08
CA ALA A 553 -0.11 7.27 27.45
C ALA A 553 0.75 6.00 27.23
N PRO A 554 0.31 4.83 27.73
CA PRO A 554 1.08 3.58 27.66
C PRO A 554 1.33 3.13 26.22
N LEU A 555 0.44 3.51 25.29
CA LEU A 555 0.65 3.29 23.85
C LEU A 555 1.20 4.55 23.19
N ARG A 556 2.49 4.51 22.82
CA ARG A 556 3.11 5.60 22.04
C ARG A 556 2.39 5.77 20.70
N PRO A 557 2.05 7.01 20.30
CA PRO A 557 1.47 7.25 18.98
C PRO A 557 2.42 6.73 17.89
N ARG A 558 1.88 6.02 16.90
CA ARG A 558 2.68 5.43 15.82
C ARG A 558 3.44 6.51 15.05
N GLY A 559 4.76 6.39 14.99
CA GLY A 559 5.63 7.19 14.13
C GLY A 559 5.56 6.74 12.67
N VAL A 560 6.23 7.51 11.79
CA VAL A 560 6.46 7.10 10.40
C VAL A 560 7.51 6.00 10.41
N ASN A 561 7.26 4.88 9.71
CA ASN A 561 8.22 3.79 9.60
C ASN A 561 9.12 3.93 8.35
N GLY A 562 10.13 3.05 8.23
CA GLY A 562 11.07 3.07 7.12
C GLY A 562 10.42 2.88 5.74
N GLY A 563 9.37 2.05 5.64
CA GLY A 563 8.63 1.86 4.39
C GLY A 563 7.89 3.11 3.92
N CYS A 564 7.15 3.79 4.81
CA CYS A 564 6.51 5.07 4.50
C CYS A 564 7.53 6.15 4.11
N ALA A 565 8.67 6.20 4.81
CA ALA A 565 9.76 7.11 4.48
C ALA A 565 10.39 6.80 3.11
N ALA A 566 10.51 5.52 2.75
CA ALA A 566 11.06 5.08 1.47
C ALA A 566 10.15 5.50 0.31
N LEU A 567 8.83 5.30 0.44
CA LEU A 567 7.86 5.75 -0.56
C LEU A 567 7.82 7.28 -0.66
N ALA A 568 7.91 8.00 0.46
CA ALA A 568 8.00 9.46 0.44
C ALA A 568 9.27 9.94 -0.27
N LEU A 569 10.41 9.28 -0.05
CA LEU A 569 11.66 9.60 -0.73
C LEU A 569 11.63 9.25 -2.23
N VAL A 570 10.93 8.18 -2.63
CA VAL A 570 10.64 7.88 -4.05
C VAL A 570 9.89 9.04 -4.69
N ILE A 571 8.80 9.52 -4.07
CA ILE A 571 8.04 10.66 -4.59
C ILE A 571 8.91 11.90 -4.70
N LEU A 572 9.67 12.24 -3.64
CA LEU A 572 10.59 13.38 -3.62
C LEU A 572 11.60 13.30 -4.76
N ALA A 573 12.27 12.16 -4.92
CA ALA A 573 13.31 11.96 -5.92
C ALA A 573 12.75 11.99 -7.35
N CYS A 574 11.59 11.35 -7.59
CA CYS A 574 10.91 11.42 -8.88
C CYS A 574 10.43 12.83 -9.24
N CYS A 575 10.17 13.69 -8.26
CA CYS A 575 9.72 15.06 -8.51
C CYS A 575 10.90 16.04 -8.66
N ALA A 576 11.96 15.83 -7.89
CA ALA A 576 13.15 16.68 -7.82
C ALA A 576 14.37 15.78 -7.56
N PRO A 577 15.12 15.37 -8.61
CA PRO A 577 16.17 14.37 -8.49
C PRO A 577 17.19 14.65 -7.39
N TRP A 578 17.62 15.91 -7.25
CA TRP A 578 18.58 16.34 -6.21
C TRP A 578 18.15 16.03 -4.77
N THR A 579 16.88 15.74 -4.50
CA THR A 579 16.42 15.39 -3.15
C THR A 579 16.92 14.00 -2.70
N LEU A 580 17.27 13.11 -3.63
CA LEU A 580 17.81 11.79 -3.31
C LEU A 580 19.18 11.85 -2.60
N PRO A 581 20.24 12.48 -3.15
CA PRO A 581 21.54 12.54 -2.46
C PRO A 581 21.43 13.29 -1.13
N LEU A 582 20.61 14.34 -1.05
CA LEU A 582 20.34 15.04 0.21
C LEU A 582 19.66 14.11 1.25
N GLY A 583 18.60 13.41 0.84
CA GLY A 583 17.89 12.46 1.69
C GLY A 583 18.78 11.29 2.14
N ALA A 584 19.60 10.76 1.24
CA ALA A 584 20.59 9.72 1.57
C ALA A 584 21.63 10.23 2.58
N GLY A 585 22.11 11.47 2.45
CA GLY A 585 23.00 12.11 3.42
C GLY A 585 22.36 12.23 4.81
N VAL A 586 21.10 12.68 4.88
CA VAL A 586 20.34 12.76 6.14
C VAL A 586 20.13 11.38 6.76
N LEU A 587 19.80 10.38 5.95
CA LEU A 587 19.63 9.00 6.41
C LEU A 587 20.96 8.40 6.91
N ALA A 588 22.07 8.65 6.22
CA ALA A 588 23.40 8.23 6.63
C ALA A 588 23.80 8.84 7.97
N TRP A 589 23.50 10.13 8.17
CA TRP A 589 23.78 10.83 9.42
C TRP A 589 22.98 10.25 10.59
N ARG A 590 21.75 9.79 10.33
CA ARG A 590 20.92 9.10 11.32
C ARG A 590 21.44 7.69 11.64
N SER A 591 21.67 6.85 10.63
CA SER A 591 22.19 5.49 10.78
C SER A 591 22.53 4.88 9.42
N ARG A 592 23.64 4.13 9.32
CA ARG A 592 23.97 3.36 8.11
C ARG A 592 22.86 2.38 7.69
N ARG A 593 22.10 1.81 8.63
CA ARG A 593 20.98 0.91 8.31
C ARG A 593 19.79 1.66 7.69
N SER A 594 19.60 2.93 8.04
CA SER A 594 18.54 3.78 7.47
C SER A 594 18.77 4.09 5.99
N LEU A 595 19.98 3.89 5.44
CA LEU A 595 20.24 4.02 4.00
C LEU A 595 19.41 3.06 3.14
N LEU A 596 18.96 1.94 3.69
CA LEU A 596 18.05 1.02 2.99
C LEU A 596 16.72 1.70 2.57
N VAL A 597 16.33 2.78 3.26
CA VAL A 597 15.16 3.60 2.91
C VAL A 597 15.34 4.32 1.57
N ALA A 598 16.58 4.67 1.19
CA ALA A 598 16.88 5.33 -0.08
C ALA A 598 16.98 4.37 -1.27
N LEU A 599 17.12 3.07 -1.02
CA LEU A 599 17.36 2.06 -2.07
C LEU A 599 16.27 2.06 -3.16
N PRO A 600 14.96 2.09 -2.86
CA PRO A 600 13.94 2.10 -3.91
C PRO A 600 14.00 3.34 -4.80
N ALA A 601 14.25 4.52 -4.21
CA ALA A 601 14.40 5.76 -4.96
C ALA A 601 15.67 5.76 -5.81
N LEU A 602 16.78 5.25 -5.28
CA LEU A 602 18.04 5.11 -6.01
C LEU A 602 17.89 4.22 -7.23
N VAL A 603 17.34 3.01 -7.07
CA VAL A 603 17.16 2.04 -8.16
C VAL A 603 16.24 2.61 -9.25
N LEU A 604 15.17 3.29 -8.86
CA LEU A 604 14.22 3.89 -9.80
C LEU A 604 14.85 4.99 -10.66
N LEU A 605 15.69 5.86 -10.07
CA LEU A 605 16.31 7.00 -10.75
C LEU A 605 17.64 6.67 -11.47
N VAL A 606 18.13 5.42 -11.44
CA VAL A 606 19.39 5.05 -12.12
C VAL A 606 19.43 5.55 -13.57
N PRO A 607 18.41 5.35 -14.43
CA PRO A 607 18.46 5.82 -15.81
C PRO A 607 18.63 7.35 -15.92
N THR A 608 17.99 8.11 -15.03
CA THR A 608 18.09 9.58 -15.00
C THR A 608 19.49 10.02 -14.64
N TYR A 609 20.08 9.48 -13.56
CA TYR A 609 21.43 9.83 -13.14
C TYR A 609 22.49 9.42 -14.17
N VAL A 610 22.35 8.22 -14.75
CA VAL A 610 23.24 7.74 -15.82
C VAL A 610 23.11 8.65 -17.04
N SER A 611 21.90 9.08 -17.41
CA SER A 611 21.69 9.98 -18.56
C SER A 611 22.34 11.36 -18.39
N ILE A 612 22.40 11.86 -17.16
CA ILE A 612 23.05 13.13 -16.79
C ILE A 612 24.57 12.93 -16.76
N ALA A 613 25.06 11.84 -16.16
CA ALA A 613 26.49 11.53 -16.08
C ALA A 613 27.11 11.28 -17.47
N ALA A 614 26.37 10.61 -18.37
CA ALA A 614 26.81 10.34 -19.74
C ALA A 614 26.90 11.60 -20.62
N ARG A 615 26.22 12.69 -20.24
CA ARG A 615 26.15 13.94 -21.01
C ARG A 615 26.43 15.12 -20.09
N PRO A 616 27.69 15.58 -19.95
CA PRO A 616 28.06 16.65 -19.01
C PRO A 616 27.26 17.95 -19.17
N SER A 617 26.82 18.28 -20.40
CA SER A 617 25.94 19.43 -20.68
C SER A 617 24.54 19.31 -20.08
N ALA A 618 24.13 18.12 -19.63
CA ALA A 618 22.84 17.85 -18.99
C ALA A 618 22.85 18.10 -17.47
N TRP A 619 23.96 18.54 -16.86
CA TRP A 619 24.03 18.82 -15.42
C TRP A 619 22.90 19.73 -14.87
N PRO A 620 22.37 20.74 -15.62
CA PRO A 620 21.25 21.56 -15.14
C PRO A 620 19.98 20.74 -14.84
N ALA A 621 19.85 19.54 -15.40
CA ALA A 621 18.76 18.62 -15.12
C ALA A 621 18.67 18.24 -13.63
N LEU A 622 19.78 18.29 -12.87
CA LEU A 622 19.77 18.04 -11.43
C LEU A 622 19.03 19.15 -10.66
N ALA A 623 19.07 20.40 -11.15
CA ALA A 623 18.35 21.52 -10.55
C ALA A 623 16.88 21.58 -10.99
N SER A 624 16.52 20.92 -12.09
CA SER A 624 15.16 20.90 -12.63
C SER A 624 14.22 20.06 -11.77
N THR A 625 12.96 20.49 -11.68
CA THR A 625 11.86 19.58 -11.37
C THR A 625 11.56 18.70 -12.57
N SER A 626 11.03 17.51 -12.30
CA SER A 626 10.42 16.65 -13.32
C SER A 626 9.09 17.22 -13.84
N GLY A 627 8.63 16.73 -14.98
CA GLY A 627 7.43 17.23 -15.65
C GLY A 627 7.69 18.34 -16.66
N GLY A 628 6.68 19.15 -16.96
CA GLY A 628 6.82 20.29 -17.87
C GLY A 628 7.69 21.41 -17.30
N VAL A 629 8.17 22.29 -18.20
CA VAL A 629 8.94 23.49 -17.85
C VAL A 629 8.37 24.68 -18.61
N HIS A 630 8.40 25.86 -17.99
CA HIS A 630 7.91 27.10 -18.61
C HIS A 630 8.78 28.29 -18.21
N ALA A 631 8.72 29.35 -19.01
CA ALA A 631 9.31 30.63 -18.64
C ALA A 631 8.42 31.36 -17.61
N TYR A 632 9.04 31.94 -16.58
CA TYR A 632 8.35 32.68 -15.53
C TYR A 632 9.23 33.81 -14.98
N THR A 633 8.59 34.77 -14.30
CA THR A 633 9.27 35.85 -13.60
C THR A 633 9.80 35.35 -12.25
N ARG A 634 11.12 35.31 -12.09
CA ARG A 634 11.76 34.83 -10.86
C ARG A 634 11.50 35.77 -9.69
N ALA A 635 11.36 35.20 -8.50
CA ALA A 635 11.24 35.98 -7.27
C ALA A 635 12.56 36.67 -6.92
N ASP A 636 12.48 37.87 -6.35
CA ASP A 636 13.63 38.52 -5.70
C ASP A 636 14.10 37.69 -4.50
N SER A 637 15.37 37.89 -4.09
CA SER A 637 15.99 37.10 -3.01
C SER A 637 15.21 37.14 -1.70
N TRP A 638 14.66 38.30 -1.31
CA TRP A 638 13.86 38.45 -0.10
C TRP A 638 12.49 37.76 -0.20
N MET A 639 11.87 37.74 -1.38
CA MET A 639 10.63 36.99 -1.62
C MET A 639 10.88 35.48 -1.58
N ALA A 640 12.03 35.03 -2.10
CA ALA A 640 12.46 33.63 -1.97
C ALA A 640 12.67 33.24 -0.49
N MET A 641 13.17 34.13 0.36
CA MET A 641 13.23 33.89 1.81
C MET A 641 11.84 33.69 2.43
N LEU A 642 10.81 34.37 1.91
CA LEU A 642 9.41 34.18 2.31
C LEU A 642 8.79 32.88 1.74
N GLY A 643 9.53 32.13 0.93
CA GLY A 643 9.11 30.86 0.34
C GLY A 643 8.44 30.97 -1.03
N MET A 644 8.54 32.14 -1.70
CA MET A 644 7.96 32.35 -3.04
C MET A 644 8.94 31.92 -4.15
N PRO A 645 8.60 30.93 -5.01
CA PRO A 645 9.47 30.51 -6.12
C PRO A 645 9.44 31.46 -7.32
N ALA A 646 8.34 32.19 -7.52
CA ALA A 646 8.17 33.15 -8.62
C ALA A 646 7.67 34.50 -8.08
N ALA A 647 7.74 35.54 -8.91
CA ALA A 647 7.15 36.83 -8.57
C ALA A 647 5.61 36.73 -8.56
N PRO A 648 4.94 37.30 -7.55
CA PRO A 648 3.47 37.27 -7.47
C PRO A 648 2.85 38.08 -8.62
N SER A 649 1.68 37.65 -9.09
CA SER A 649 0.97 38.26 -10.22
C SER A 649 0.30 39.59 -9.85
N THR A 650 -0.06 39.77 -8.58
CA THR A 650 -0.73 40.97 -8.07
C THR A 650 -0.15 41.40 -6.72
N PRO A 651 -0.26 42.68 -6.33
CA PRO A 651 0.18 43.14 -5.01
C PRO A 651 -0.63 42.49 -3.87
N LEU A 652 -1.91 42.18 -4.08
CA LEU A 652 -2.74 41.48 -3.09
C LEU A 652 -2.22 40.05 -2.84
N GLU A 653 -1.89 39.32 -3.90
CA GLU A 653 -1.25 38.01 -3.80
C GLU A 653 0.10 38.11 -3.07
N ALA A 654 0.91 39.12 -3.40
CA ALA A 654 2.20 39.37 -2.76
C ALA A 654 2.06 39.56 -1.23
N VAL A 655 1.11 40.38 -0.81
CA VAL A 655 0.83 40.62 0.61
C VAL A 655 0.33 39.34 1.28
N ALA A 656 -0.61 38.61 0.66
CA ALA A 656 -1.16 37.40 1.23
C ALA A 656 -0.08 36.31 1.41
N LEU A 657 0.69 35.98 0.36
CA LEU A 657 1.78 35.02 0.46
C LEU A 657 2.88 35.50 1.44
N GLY A 658 3.17 36.80 1.43
CA GLY A 658 4.16 37.42 2.32
C GLY A 658 3.77 37.32 3.78
N THR A 659 2.49 37.51 4.13
CA THR A 659 2.00 37.35 5.51
C THR A 659 2.18 35.93 6.04
N ILE A 660 1.98 34.91 5.19
CA ILE A 660 2.19 33.51 5.55
C ILE A 660 3.68 33.23 5.79
N GLY A 661 4.54 33.60 4.84
CA GLY A 661 6.00 33.39 4.93
C GLY A 661 6.61 34.15 6.11
N ALA A 662 6.31 35.44 6.24
CA ALA A 662 6.84 36.30 7.29
C ALA A 662 6.32 35.86 8.67
N GLY A 663 5.06 35.45 8.78
CA GLY A 663 4.49 34.94 10.03
C GLY A 663 5.21 33.70 10.55
N VAL A 664 5.57 32.77 9.65
CA VAL A 664 6.33 31.56 10.01
C VAL A 664 7.77 31.89 10.38
N ILE A 665 8.45 32.78 9.65
CA ILE A 665 9.80 33.24 9.99
C ILE A 665 9.81 33.93 11.35
N ALA A 666 8.85 34.83 11.62
CA ALA A 666 8.73 35.51 12.89
C ALA A 666 8.50 34.54 14.05
N ALA A 667 7.59 33.56 13.87
CA ALA A 667 7.36 32.52 14.87
C ALA A 667 8.62 31.66 15.12
N ALA A 668 9.35 31.30 14.07
CA ALA A 668 10.61 30.57 14.17
C ALA A 668 11.73 31.40 14.82
N GLY A 669 11.80 32.71 14.55
CA GLY A 669 12.73 33.63 15.20
C GLY A 669 12.45 33.78 16.70
N ILE A 670 11.18 33.92 17.08
CA ILE A 670 10.77 33.92 18.50
C ILE A 670 11.14 32.58 19.15
N ALA A 671 10.91 31.46 18.46
CA ALA A 671 11.29 30.13 18.91
C ALA A 671 12.80 29.99 19.12
N LEU A 672 13.61 30.51 18.19
CA LEU A 672 15.07 30.53 18.30
C LEU A 672 15.53 31.28 19.55
N LEU A 673 14.97 32.48 19.79
CA LEU A 673 15.29 33.34 20.93
C LEU A 673 14.88 32.73 22.27
N ARG A 674 13.79 31.94 22.29
CA ARG A 674 13.28 31.26 23.49
C ARG A 674 14.02 29.97 23.80
N LEU A 675 14.22 29.11 22.80
CA LEU A 675 14.81 27.78 23.01
C LEU A 675 16.32 27.85 23.23
N ARG A 676 17.02 28.78 22.57
CA ARG A 676 18.48 29.00 22.68
C ARG A 676 19.33 27.71 22.54
N THR A 677 18.83 26.70 21.85
CA THR A 677 19.53 25.42 21.64
C THR A 677 20.33 25.40 20.33
N ARG A 678 21.38 24.57 20.28
CA ARG A 678 22.13 24.30 19.04
C ARG A 678 21.23 23.77 17.93
N PHE A 679 20.27 22.91 18.26
CA PHE A 679 19.28 22.42 17.29
C PHE A 679 18.44 23.55 16.69
N ALA A 680 17.96 24.49 17.52
CA ALA A 680 17.18 25.62 17.05
C ALA A 680 17.99 26.51 16.11
N ALA A 681 19.25 26.79 16.45
CA ALA A 681 20.17 27.55 15.59
C ALA A 681 20.43 26.83 14.26
N LEU A 682 20.75 25.53 14.29
CA LEU A 682 20.99 24.73 13.07
C LEU A 682 19.75 24.63 12.18
N ALA A 683 18.55 24.46 12.76
CA ALA A 683 17.31 24.40 11.99
C ALA A 683 17.00 25.74 11.30
N PHE A 684 17.19 26.86 12.01
CA PHE A 684 16.98 28.20 11.45
C PHE A 684 18.01 28.53 10.36
N CYS A 685 19.30 28.31 10.61
CA CYS A 685 20.35 28.51 9.62
C CYS A 685 20.19 27.58 8.41
N GLY A 686 19.85 26.31 8.65
CA GLY A 686 19.55 25.35 7.58
C GLY A 686 18.39 25.79 6.70
N ALA A 687 17.35 26.41 7.28
CA ALA A 687 16.25 26.98 6.53
C ALA A 687 16.69 28.15 5.63
N LEU A 688 17.55 29.06 6.14
CA LEU A 688 18.11 30.15 5.35
C LEU A 688 19.00 29.64 4.22
N VAL A 689 19.85 28.65 4.49
CA VAL A 689 20.70 28.01 3.47
C VAL A 689 19.85 27.34 2.39
N ALA A 690 18.80 26.61 2.77
CA ALA A 690 17.89 25.99 1.80
C ALA A 690 17.18 27.03 0.93
N ALA A 691 16.74 28.15 1.51
CA ALA A 691 16.11 29.23 0.74
C ALA A 691 17.12 29.93 -0.19
N ALA A 692 18.35 30.17 0.28
CA ALA A 692 19.41 30.79 -0.52
C ALA A 692 19.86 29.88 -1.67
N ALA A 693 20.04 28.58 -1.41
CA ALA A 693 20.34 27.58 -2.42
C ALA A 693 19.19 27.48 -3.45
N GLY A 694 17.94 27.53 -3.00
CA GLY A 694 16.77 27.62 -3.86
C GLY A 694 16.85 28.85 -4.77
N TRP A 695 17.08 30.05 -4.22
CA TRP A 695 17.20 31.28 -5.02
C TRP A 695 18.34 31.24 -6.04
N VAL A 696 19.51 30.71 -5.66
CA VAL A 696 20.64 30.51 -6.59
C VAL A 696 20.27 29.53 -7.70
N ALA A 697 19.60 28.42 -7.35
CA ALA A 697 19.15 27.44 -8.33
C ALA A 697 18.14 28.04 -9.34
N ALA A 698 17.33 29.03 -8.94
CA ALA A 698 16.41 29.74 -9.84
C ALA A 698 17.13 30.46 -11.00
N GLN A 699 18.45 30.69 -10.89
CA GLN A 699 19.24 31.31 -11.95
C GLN A 699 19.69 30.31 -13.02
N ILE A 700 19.52 29.01 -12.78
CA ILE A 700 19.94 27.94 -13.68
C ILE A 700 18.86 27.73 -14.75
N GLY A 701 19.23 27.88 -16.02
CA GLY A 701 18.39 27.51 -17.16
C GLY A 701 18.35 26.00 -17.34
N VAL A 702 17.14 25.43 -17.39
CA VAL A 702 16.92 23.96 -17.42
C VAL A 702 16.24 23.48 -18.71
N GLY A 703 15.69 24.40 -19.51
CA GLY A 703 15.05 24.07 -20.78
C GLY A 703 14.68 25.31 -21.59
N ILE A 704 13.95 25.07 -22.68
CA ILE A 704 13.45 26.11 -23.59
C ILE A 704 11.91 26.14 -23.49
N SER A 705 11.33 27.33 -23.47
CA SER A 705 9.88 27.57 -23.46
C SER A 705 9.59 28.68 -24.47
N GLY A 706 9.19 28.29 -25.68
CA GLY A 706 9.14 29.20 -26.82
C GLY A 706 10.50 29.83 -27.10
N ALA A 707 10.54 31.15 -27.26
CA ALA A 707 11.78 31.91 -27.43
C ALA A 707 12.57 32.15 -26.13
N PHE A 708 12.04 31.74 -24.98
CA PHE A 708 12.62 32.05 -23.67
C PHE A 708 13.31 30.84 -23.04
N VAL A 709 14.30 31.13 -22.18
CA VAL A 709 14.91 30.10 -21.33
C VAL A 709 14.02 29.83 -20.13
N ALA A 710 13.60 28.58 -19.96
CA ALA A 710 12.94 28.10 -18.76
C ALA A 710 13.97 27.87 -17.66
N HIS A 711 13.71 28.39 -16.47
CA HIS A 711 14.62 28.30 -15.32
C HIS A 711 14.14 27.27 -14.30
N ALA A 712 15.05 26.77 -13.46
CA ALA A 712 14.72 25.76 -12.46
C ALA A 712 13.60 26.23 -11.53
N TRP A 713 12.63 25.36 -11.24
CA TRP A 713 11.57 25.64 -10.29
C TRP A 713 11.98 25.22 -8.87
N THR A 714 12.01 26.17 -7.94
CA THR A 714 12.77 26.03 -6.68
C THR A 714 11.90 25.70 -5.47
N ALA A 715 10.59 25.52 -5.68
CA ALA A 715 9.63 25.22 -4.63
C ALA A 715 10.00 24.02 -3.72
N PRO A 716 10.63 22.92 -4.18
CA PRO A 716 11.08 21.86 -3.28
C PRO A 716 12.10 22.34 -2.23
N ALA A 717 13.06 23.20 -2.62
CA ALA A 717 14.03 23.78 -1.69
C ALA A 717 13.37 24.79 -0.73
N LEU A 718 12.44 25.61 -1.23
CA LEU A 718 11.67 26.53 -0.41
C LEU A 718 10.74 25.81 0.57
N SER A 719 10.21 24.63 0.19
CA SER A 719 9.40 23.78 1.07
C SER A 719 10.24 23.17 2.19
N LEU A 720 11.50 22.80 1.93
CA LEU A 720 12.45 22.39 2.97
C LEU A 720 12.72 23.53 3.95
N SER A 721 12.97 24.73 3.45
CA SER A 721 13.16 25.94 4.27
C SER A 721 11.94 26.23 5.16
N PHE A 722 10.76 26.34 4.54
CA PHE A 722 9.51 26.62 5.23
C PHE A 722 9.17 25.52 6.26
N GLY A 723 9.41 24.25 5.91
CA GLY A 723 9.22 23.12 6.81
C GLY A 723 10.15 23.15 8.02
N ALA A 724 11.42 23.47 7.83
CA ALA A 724 12.38 23.62 8.92
C ALA A 724 12.00 24.75 9.89
N LEU A 725 11.53 25.89 9.37
CA LEU A 725 11.02 27.00 10.18
C LEU A 725 9.74 26.60 10.94
N LEU A 726 8.82 25.87 10.31
CA LEU A 726 7.62 25.36 10.98
C LEU A 726 7.93 24.35 12.08
N VAL A 727 8.90 23.45 11.87
CA VAL A 727 9.37 22.52 12.89
C VAL A 727 9.90 23.28 14.09
N LEU A 728 10.69 24.33 13.86
CA LEU A 728 11.22 25.18 14.92
C LEU A 728 10.11 25.95 15.66
N ALA A 729 9.20 26.59 14.92
CA ALA A 729 8.07 27.32 15.48
C ALA A 729 7.16 26.42 16.34
N ALA A 730 6.89 25.19 15.89
CA ALA A 730 6.07 24.22 16.63
C ALA A 730 6.70 23.80 17.96
N ARG A 731 8.04 23.73 18.03
CA ARG A 731 8.77 23.31 19.24
C ARG A 731 8.84 24.38 20.32
N SER A 732 8.66 25.66 19.98
CA SER A 732 8.58 26.74 20.99
C SER A 732 7.38 26.61 21.94
N GLY A 733 6.35 25.85 21.56
CA GLY A 733 5.15 25.65 22.38
C GLY A 733 5.27 24.49 23.39
N SER A 734 6.29 23.64 23.28
CA SER A 734 6.65 22.68 24.32
C SER A 734 7.66 23.34 25.25
N GLY A 735 7.37 23.40 26.56
CA GLY A 735 8.26 24.02 27.56
C GLY A 735 9.71 23.53 27.44
N SER A 736 10.66 24.37 27.86
CA SER A 736 12.08 24.01 27.88
C SER A 736 12.31 22.76 28.72
N GLU A 737 13.24 21.91 28.32
CA GLU A 737 13.61 20.71 29.08
C GLU A 737 14.10 21.05 30.51
N ASP A 738 14.57 22.29 30.72
CA ASP A 738 14.95 22.84 32.03
C ASP A 738 13.76 23.13 32.99
N GLU A 739 12.51 23.05 32.50
CA GLU A 739 11.29 23.22 33.30
C GLU A 739 10.78 21.85 33.81
N ALA A 740 11.71 20.98 34.21
CA ALA A 740 11.47 19.59 34.59
C ALA A 740 10.62 19.43 35.87
N ASP A 741 10.60 20.44 36.75
CA ASP A 741 9.89 20.41 38.05
C ASP A 741 8.46 20.99 38.02
N GLY A 742 7.96 21.46 36.87
CA GLY A 742 6.62 22.03 36.74
C GLY A 742 5.54 20.99 36.37
N PRO A 743 4.29 21.09 36.87
CA PRO A 743 3.21 20.20 36.49
C PRO A 743 2.89 20.33 34.99
N ARG A 744 3.16 19.28 34.22
CA ARG A 744 2.86 19.23 32.79
C ARG A 744 1.37 18.97 32.58
N PRO A 745 0.62 19.83 31.87
CA PRO A 745 -0.79 19.61 31.66
C PRO A 745 -1.02 18.46 30.67
N ALA A 746 -2.09 17.68 30.90
CA ALA A 746 -2.62 16.73 29.92
C ALA A 746 -2.96 17.41 28.58
N TRP A 747 -3.13 16.62 27.51
CA TRP A 747 -3.42 17.12 26.16
C TRP A 747 -4.66 18.04 26.08
N ASP A 748 -5.64 17.86 26.97
CA ASP A 748 -6.87 18.65 27.09
C ASP A 748 -6.88 19.61 28.30
N GLY A 749 -5.75 19.77 28.99
CA GLY A 749 -5.60 20.70 30.10
C GLY A 749 -5.92 22.15 29.71
N SER A 750 -6.40 22.92 30.68
CA SER A 750 -6.72 24.33 30.48
C SER A 750 -5.45 25.11 30.07
N ARG A 751 -5.62 26.03 29.13
CA ARG A 751 -4.56 26.94 28.66
C ARG A 751 -5.05 28.36 28.84
N PRO A 752 -4.16 29.32 29.15
CA PRO A 752 -4.53 30.71 29.32
C PRO A 752 -5.27 31.24 28.08
N PHE A 753 -6.22 32.15 28.31
CA PHE A 753 -7.05 32.73 27.26
C PHE A 753 -6.20 33.37 26.15
N THR A 754 -5.10 34.03 26.51
CA THR A 754 -4.17 34.67 25.55
C THR A 754 -3.60 33.68 24.53
N VAL A 755 -3.15 32.49 24.96
CA VAL A 755 -2.62 31.45 24.06
C VAL A 755 -3.73 30.88 23.17
N ARG A 756 -4.96 30.77 23.68
CA ARG A 756 -6.12 30.35 22.89
C ARG A 756 -6.48 31.37 21.82
N ALA A 757 -6.58 32.65 22.21
CA ALA A 757 -6.92 33.75 21.33
C ALA A 757 -5.86 33.94 20.24
N LEU A 758 -4.58 33.88 20.61
CA LEU A 758 -3.47 33.97 19.65
C LEU A 758 -3.51 32.83 18.63
N GLY A 759 -3.72 31.58 19.08
CA GLY A 759 -3.84 30.44 18.16
C GLY A 759 -5.05 30.55 17.22
N ALA A 760 -6.19 31.05 17.70
CA ALA A 760 -7.36 31.30 16.87
C ALA A 760 -7.12 32.43 15.86
N LEU A 761 -6.48 33.52 16.27
CA LEU A 761 -6.10 34.63 15.41
C LEU A 761 -5.13 34.16 14.32
N SER A 762 -4.11 33.38 14.65
CA SER A 762 -3.19 32.81 13.67
C SER A 762 -3.91 31.92 12.64
N ALA A 763 -4.88 31.11 13.08
CA ALA A 763 -5.69 30.32 12.16
C ALA A 763 -6.53 31.20 11.22
N LEU A 764 -7.15 32.26 11.74
CA LEU A 764 -7.94 33.21 10.94
C LEU A 764 -7.08 33.98 9.94
N VAL A 765 -5.88 34.42 10.34
CA VAL A 765 -4.94 35.12 9.44
C VAL A 765 -4.49 34.18 8.31
N LEU A 766 -4.13 32.93 8.63
CA LEU A 766 -3.77 31.93 7.63
C LEU A 766 -4.92 31.65 6.64
N LEU A 767 -6.14 31.44 7.16
CA LEU A 767 -7.32 31.23 6.31
C LEU A 767 -7.66 32.46 5.47
N GLY A 768 -7.55 33.66 6.02
CA GLY A 768 -7.75 34.92 5.30
C GLY A 768 -6.75 35.10 4.17
N ALA A 769 -5.45 34.92 4.45
CA ALA A 769 -4.41 34.98 3.44
C ALA A 769 -4.58 33.90 2.36
N GLY A 770 -4.86 32.66 2.75
CA GLY A 770 -5.18 31.58 1.81
C GLY A 770 -6.40 31.86 0.95
N GLY A 771 -7.45 32.46 1.53
CA GLY A 771 -8.64 32.91 0.81
C GLY A 771 -8.36 34.03 -0.19
N VAL A 772 -7.50 34.99 0.16
CA VAL A 772 -7.05 36.05 -0.76
C VAL A 772 -6.28 35.46 -1.94
N VAL A 773 -5.38 34.49 -1.71
CA VAL A 773 -4.66 33.80 -2.81
C VAL A 773 -5.62 32.99 -3.68
N ALA A 774 -6.58 32.29 -3.09
CA ALA A 774 -7.60 31.57 -3.85
C ALA A 774 -8.45 32.52 -4.71
N ALA A 775 -8.87 33.66 -4.14
CA ALA A 775 -9.61 34.69 -4.85
C ALA A 775 -8.78 35.36 -5.97
N SER A 776 -7.50 35.67 -5.72
CA SER A 776 -6.63 36.27 -6.73
C SER A 776 -6.37 35.29 -7.89
N ALA A 777 -6.14 34.01 -7.58
CA ALA A 777 -5.94 32.97 -8.58
C ALA A 777 -7.21 32.70 -9.40
N PHE A 778 -8.40 32.83 -8.80
CA PHE A 778 -9.68 32.76 -9.50
C PHE A 778 -9.88 33.98 -10.40
N ALA A 779 -9.66 35.20 -9.88
CA ALA A 779 -9.81 36.44 -10.62
C ALA A 779 -8.83 36.56 -11.80
N ALA A 780 -7.59 36.06 -11.66
CA ALA A 780 -6.59 36.03 -12.72
C ALA A 780 -7.00 35.15 -13.93
N ARG A 781 -8.05 34.33 -13.78
CA ARG A 781 -8.62 33.48 -14.85
C ARG A 781 -9.83 34.11 -15.55
N GLY A 782 -10.15 35.38 -15.25
CA GLY A 782 -11.23 36.13 -15.90
C GLY A 782 -11.18 36.02 -17.44
N ASP A 783 -12.36 35.75 -18.02
CA ASP A 783 -12.68 35.55 -19.45
C ASP A 783 -11.88 34.47 -20.20
N ALA A 784 -11.60 33.33 -19.55
CA ALA A 784 -11.13 32.13 -20.24
C ALA A 784 -12.10 31.63 -21.35
N ALA A 785 -13.36 32.03 -21.29
CA ALA A 785 -14.35 31.76 -22.34
C ALA A 785 -14.07 32.56 -23.64
N ASP A 786 -13.56 33.78 -23.52
CA ASP A 786 -13.34 34.69 -24.66
C ASP A 786 -11.87 34.73 -25.14
N THR A 787 -10.96 34.15 -24.36
CA THR A 787 -9.54 34.03 -24.72
C THR A 787 -9.27 32.66 -25.38
N PRO A 788 -8.64 32.61 -26.58
CA PRO A 788 -8.29 31.34 -27.21
C PRO A 788 -7.43 30.45 -26.30
N THR A 789 -7.68 29.13 -26.31
CA THR A 789 -6.95 28.15 -25.48
C THR A 789 -5.44 28.22 -25.68
N PHE A 790 -4.97 28.49 -26.92
CA PHE A 790 -3.53 28.62 -27.19
C PHE A 790 -2.91 29.82 -26.47
N THR A 791 -3.57 30.99 -26.50
CA THR A 791 -3.12 32.16 -25.72
C THR A 791 -3.14 31.91 -24.21
N LEU A 792 -4.10 31.13 -23.71
CA LEU A 792 -4.10 30.67 -22.31
C LEU A 792 -2.93 29.74 -22.02
N ALA A 793 -2.55 28.88 -22.97
CA ALA A 793 -1.41 27.97 -22.85
C ALA A 793 -0.05 28.67 -22.74
N GLN A 794 0.05 29.91 -23.27
CA GLN A 794 1.27 30.72 -23.20
C GLN A 794 1.40 31.50 -21.88
N ARG A 795 0.35 31.54 -21.04
CA ARG A 795 0.43 32.19 -19.72
C ARG A 795 1.37 31.42 -18.81
N SER A 796 2.05 32.14 -17.91
CA SER A 796 2.91 31.52 -16.90
C SER A 796 2.14 30.72 -15.85
N THR A 797 0.82 30.91 -15.73
CA THR A 797 -0.07 30.21 -14.80
C THR A 797 -1.10 29.36 -15.54
N VAL A 798 -1.56 28.30 -14.87
CA VAL A 798 -2.57 27.40 -15.38
C VAL A 798 -3.94 28.08 -15.46
N SER A 799 -4.64 27.85 -16.56
CA SER A 799 -5.99 28.33 -16.85
C SER A 799 -6.90 27.15 -17.23
N PRO A 800 -8.22 27.26 -16.98
CA PRO A 800 -9.18 26.27 -17.47
C PRO A 800 -9.19 26.26 -19.00
N MET A 801 -9.25 25.06 -19.57
CA MET A 801 -9.41 24.88 -21.01
C MET A 801 -10.86 25.18 -21.42
N SER A 802 -11.06 26.07 -22.40
CA SER A 802 -12.38 26.41 -22.96
C SER A 802 -12.71 25.61 -24.21
N SER A 803 -11.71 25.37 -25.07
CA SER A 803 -11.80 24.50 -26.25
C SER A 803 -10.56 23.61 -26.38
N PRO A 804 -10.63 22.46 -27.08
CA PRO A 804 -9.46 21.63 -27.33
C PRO A 804 -8.31 22.40 -28.01
N ILE A 805 -7.09 22.25 -27.52
CA ILE A 805 -5.89 22.90 -28.10
C ILE A 805 -5.49 22.31 -29.47
N VAL A 806 -6.02 21.12 -29.80
CA VAL A 806 -5.78 20.41 -31.06
C VAL A 806 -7.10 20.22 -31.80
N SER A 807 -7.10 20.45 -33.11
CA SER A 807 -8.29 20.29 -33.96
C SER A 807 -8.71 18.82 -34.08
N ALA A 808 -9.99 18.57 -34.39
CA ALA A 808 -10.50 17.21 -34.54
C ALA A 808 -9.78 16.43 -35.66
N VAL A 809 -9.43 17.09 -36.77
CA VAL A 809 -8.72 16.48 -37.90
C VAL A 809 -7.31 16.06 -37.51
N ALA A 810 -6.58 16.94 -36.83
CA ALA A 810 -5.23 16.64 -36.37
C ALA A 810 -5.24 15.54 -35.29
N SER A 811 -6.24 15.57 -34.41
CA SER A 811 -6.48 14.55 -33.40
C SER A 811 -6.84 13.18 -34.01
N GLN A 812 -7.54 13.15 -35.14
CA GLN A 812 -7.84 11.93 -35.88
C GLN A 812 -6.57 11.35 -36.52
N ALA A 813 -5.71 12.19 -37.10
CA ALA A 813 -4.43 11.76 -37.67
C ALA A 813 -3.52 11.10 -36.63
N GLN A 814 -3.43 11.69 -35.44
CA GLN A 814 -2.63 11.15 -34.33
C GLN A 814 -3.14 9.82 -33.79
N ARG A 815 -4.46 9.58 -33.82
CA ARG A 815 -5.08 8.29 -33.41
C ARG A 815 -5.07 7.24 -34.51
N SER A 816 -4.70 7.61 -35.74
CA SER A 816 -4.59 6.66 -36.84
C SER A 816 -3.41 5.72 -36.64
N THR A 817 -3.40 4.59 -37.35
CA THR A 817 -2.28 3.64 -37.35
C THR A 817 -0.97 4.27 -37.86
N ARG A 818 -1.01 5.39 -38.59
CA ARG A 818 0.17 6.12 -39.05
C ARG A 818 0.83 6.97 -37.95
N ALA A 819 0.12 7.22 -36.85
CA ALA A 819 0.58 8.01 -35.69
C ALA A 819 1.07 9.44 -36.03
N GLY A 820 0.49 10.06 -37.07
CA GLY A 820 0.98 11.31 -37.66
C GLY A 820 1.09 12.48 -36.68
N ARG A 821 2.14 13.29 -36.84
CA ARG A 821 2.47 14.41 -35.95
C ARG A 821 1.80 15.71 -36.39
N ILE A 822 1.72 16.64 -35.45
CA ILE A 822 1.23 18.00 -35.70
C ILE A 822 2.41 18.96 -35.60
N LEU A 823 2.66 19.72 -36.67
CA LEU A 823 3.56 20.87 -36.62
C LEU A 823 2.74 22.11 -36.23
N VAL A 824 3.05 22.68 -35.07
CA VAL A 824 2.45 23.93 -34.61
C VAL A 824 3.39 25.08 -34.90
N LEU A 825 2.89 26.08 -35.63
CA LEU A 825 3.62 27.27 -36.01
C LEU A 825 3.07 28.50 -35.30
N ASP A 826 3.97 29.28 -34.70
CA ASP A 826 3.69 30.54 -34.03
C ASP A 826 4.88 31.49 -34.24
N GLY A 827 4.72 32.78 -33.91
CA GLY A 827 5.75 33.80 -34.09
C GLY A 827 5.46 34.69 -35.29
N ASP A 828 6.14 35.83 -35.34
CA ASP A 828 5.92 36.84 -36.38
C ASP A 828 7.04 36.78 -37.43
N PRO A 829 6.75 36.26 -38.64
CA PRO A 829 7.75 36.18 -39.71
C PRO A 829 8.22 37.56 -40.16
N THR A 830 7.39 38.60 -39.99
CA THR A 830 7.78 39.98 -40.34
C THR A 830 8.85 40.53 -39.41
N ASN A 831 8.93 40.00 -38.18
CA ASN A 831 9.98 40.28 -37.20
C ASN A 831 11.11 39.23 -37.24
N GLY A 832 11.14 38.36 -38.27
CA GLY A 832 12.17 37.34 -38.45
C GLY A 832 12.10 36.18 -37.45
N THR A 833 10.95 35.95 -36.81
CA THR A 833 10.78 34.89 -35.80
C THR A 833 9.74 33.87 -36.23
N VAL A 834 10.10 32.59 -36.20
CA VAL A 834 9.19 31.46 -36.40
C VAL A 834 9.49 30.41 -35.35
N ASN A 835 8.49 30.08 -34.54
CA ASN A 835 8.52 29.00 -33.57
C ASN A 835 7.82 27.78 -34.16
N ALA A 836 8.52 26.65 -34.17
CA ALA A 836 8.01 25.37 -34.64
C ALA A 836 8.00 24.36 -33.49
N PHE A 837 6.83 23.79 -33.20
CA PHE A 837 6.68 22.73 -32.20
C PHE A 837 6.09 21.49 -32.84
N LEU A 838 6.62 20.32 -32.48
CA LEU A 838 6.09 19.04 -32.92
C LEU A 838 5.29 18.40 -31.79
N TRP A 839 3.97 18.27 -31.96
CA TRP A 839 3.08 17.69 -30.95
C TRP A 839 2.64 16.28 -31.31
N ARG A 840 2.61 15.43 -30.28
CA ARG A 840 2.08 14.06 -30.31
C ARG A 840 0.98 13.95 -29.24
N GLY A 841 -0.25 13.71 -29.68
CA GLY A 841 -1.43 13.77 -28.82
C GLY A 841 -2.00 15.19 -28.66
N SER A 842 -2.74 15.41 -27.58
CA SER A 842 -3.54 16.62 -27.34
C SER A 842 -2.74 17.82 -26.81
N GLY A 843 -1.64 18.18 -27.48
CA GLY A 843 -0.74 19.26 -27.10
C GLY A 843 0.57 18.78 -26.47
N PRO A 844 1.31 19.66 -25.75
CA PRO A 844 2.51 19.28 -25.02
C PRO A 844 2.23 18.14 -24.02
N SER A 845 3.07 17.11 -24.02
CA SER A 845 2.90 15.89 -23.23
C SER A 845 4.07 15.66 -22.26
N LEU A 846 3.77 15.02 -21.13
CA LEU A 846 4.76 14.54 -20.18
C LEU A 846 5.75 13.54 -20.82
N THR A 847 5.34 12.86 -21.89
CA THR A 847 6.18 11.90 -22.62
C THR A 847 7.14 12.56 -23.61
N ASP A 848 7.08 13.88 -23.82
CA ASP A 848 7.87 14.54 -24.86
C ASP A 848 9.34 14.75 -24.46
N GLY A 849 9.67 14.65 -23.18
CA GLY A 849 11.01 14.93 -22.71
C GLY A 849 11.25 14.51 -21.27
N SER A 850 12.52 14.40 -20.91
CA SER A 850 12.97 14.26 -19.53
C SER A 850 13.81 15.48 -19.13
N PRO A 851 14.10 15.70 -17.84
CA PRO A 851 14.96 16.81 -17.43
C PRO A 851 16.32 16.81 -18.14
N ALA A 852 16.87 15.62 -18.39
CA ALA A 852 18.14 15.46 -19.09
C ALA A 852 18.06 15.88 -20.57
N THR A 853 17.03 15.45 -21.31
CA THR A 853 16.92 15.81 -22.73
C THR A 853 16.64 17.30 -22.93
N ARG A 854 15.85 17.92 -22.04
CA ARG A 854 15.59 19.37 -22.06
C ARG A 854 16.86 20.20 -21.79
N ALA A 855 17.67 19.79 -20.82
CA ALA A 855 18.94 20.45 -20.52
C ALA A 855 19.91 20.35 -21.71
N VAL A 856 19.98 19.19 -22.37
CA VAL A 856 20.79 19.00 -23.58
C VAL A 856 20.28 19.86 -24.73
N ALA A 857 18.96 19.94 -24.95
CA ALA A 857 18.36 20.78 -25.97
C ALA A 857 18.70 22.27 -25.75
N LEU A 858 18.62 22.76 -24.49
CA LEU A 858 19.03 24.11 -24.15
C LEU A 858 20.52 24.36 -24.40
N ALA A 859 21.39 23.42 -24.00
CA ALA A 859 22.83 23.53 -24.24
C ALA A 859 23.16 23.61 -25.73
N ARG A 860 22.50 22.76 -26.55
CA ARG A 860 22.65 22.77 -28.02
C ARG A 860 22.12 24.04 -28.66
N ALA A 861 20.99 24.58 -28.18
CA ALA A 861 20.46 25.84 -28.67
C ALA A 861 21.40 27.01 -28.36
N ARG A 862 21.98 27.05 -27.16
CA ARG A 862 22.98 28.06 -26.79
C ARG A 862 24.25 27.97 -27.63
N SER A 863 24.78 26.76 -27.85
CA SER A 863 25.95 26.59 -28.71
C SER A 863 25.62 26.96 -30.17
N GLY A 864 24.45 26.56 -30.67
CA GLY A 864 24.03 26.89 -32.03
C GLY A 864 23.81 28.38 -32.25
N ALA A 865 23.28 29.09 -31.26
CA ALA A 865 23.17 30.55 -31.30
C ALA A 865 24.54 31.25 -31.28
N ALA A 866 25.54 30.70 -30.58
CA ALA A 866 26.88 31.25 -30.54
C ALA A 866 27.68 30.99 -31.83
N GLU A 867 27.50 29.81 -32.43
CA GLU A 867 28.26 29.36 -33.61
C GLU A 867 27.55 29.64 -34.94
N GLY A 868 26.25 29.95 -34.91
CA GLY A 868 25.41 30.08 -36.11
C GLY A 868 25.06 28.75 -36.80
N VAL A 869 25.30 27.61 -36.13
CA VAL A 869 25.14 26.26 -36.72
C VAL A 869 24.33 25.35 -35.81
N LEU A 870 23.28 24.72 -36.36
CA LEU A 870 22.52 23.67 -35.68
C LEU A 870 23.20 22.31 -35.89
N ARG A 871 23.81 21.76 -34.83
CA ARG A 871 24.58 20.50 -34.91
C ARG A 871 23.73 19.22 -34.92
N ASP A 872 22.47 19.27 -34.49
CA ASP A 872 21.57 18.11 -34.51
C ASP A 872 20.90 18.04 -35.88
N PRO A 873 21.18 17.02 -36.73
CA PRO A 873 20.71 17.01 -38.12
C PRO A 873 19.18 17.04 -38.25
N ALA A 874 18.46 16.30 -37.40
CA ALA A 874 17.01 16.31 -37.39
C ALA A 874 16.45 17.70 -37.03
N THR A 875 16.97 18.34 -35.97
CA THR A 875 16.58 19.70 -35.61
C THR A 875 16.96 20.73 -36.68
N ALA A 876 18.12 20.60 -37.32
CA ALA A 876 18.55 21.48 -38.40
C ALA A 876 17.63 21.36 -39.62
N SER A 877 17.31 20.13 -40.04
CA SER A 877 16.36 19.82 -41.11
C SER A 877 14.99 20.43 -40.85
N LEU A 878 14.41 20.18 -39.66
CA LEU A 878 13.09 20.69 -39.32
C LEU A 878 13.05 22.22 -39.19
N ALA A 879 14.07 22.83 -38.58
CA ALA A 879 14.16 24.29 -38.45
C ALA A 879 14.29 24.97 -39.82
N GLN A 880 15.11 24.41 -40.71
CA GLN A 880 15.24 24.89 -42.08
C GLN A 880 13.92 24.73 -42.84
N ALA A 881 13.26 23.57 -42.75
CA ALA A 881 11.98 23.33 -43.41
C ALA A 881 10.89 24.28 -42.91
N ALA A 882 10.77 24.49 -41.60
CA ALA A 882 9.80 25.43 -41.03
C ALA A 882 10.06 26.87 -41.46
N TYR A 883 11.33 27.29 -41.53
CA TYR A 883 11.69 28.62 -42.02
C TYR A 883 11.38 28.79 -43.52
N THR A 884 11.85 27.86 -44.36
CA THR A 884 11.58 27.88 -45.81
C THR A 884 10.09 27.86 -46.10
N LEU A 885 9.31 27.04 -45.39
CA LEU A 885 7.87 26.94 -45.56
C LEU A 885 7.14 28.28 -45.40
N VAL A 886 7.59 29.10 -44.46
CA VAL A 886 6.97 30.41 -44.18
C VAL A 886 7.45 31.49 -45.16
N VAL A 887 8.73 31.44 -45.55
CA VAL A 887 9.36 32.48 -46.40
C VAL A 887 9.14 32.22 -47.89
N TYR A 888 9.45 31.01 -48.35
CA TYR A 888 9.40 30.58 -49.75
C TYR A 888 9.02 29.09 -49.82
N PRO A 889 7.72 28.75 -49.75
CA PRO A 889 7.30 27.36 -49.78
C PRO A 889 7.55 26.73 -51.15
N ASP A 890 8.11 25.53 -51.16
CA ASP A 890 8.32 24.70 -52.36
C ASP A 890 7.95 23.23 -52.09
N ASP A 891 7.80 22.43 -53.16
CA ASP A 891 7.44 21.01 -53.06
C ASP A 891 8.46 20.20 -52.25
N ALA A 892 9.74 20.57 -52.37
CA ALA A 892 10.84 19.92 -51.64
C ALA A 892 10.69 20.10 -50.12
N THR A 893 10.34 21.30 -49.67
CA THR A 893 10.09 21.59 -48.24
C THR A 893 8.92 20.76 -47.72
N VAL A 894 7.82 20.66 -48.46
CA VAL A 894 6.65 19.86 -48.05
C VAL A 894 7.00 18.36 -47.99
N ALA A 895 7.84 17.87 -48.90
CA ALA A 895 8.38 16.51 -48.83
C ALA A 895 9.28 16.31 -47.60
N THR A 896 10.12 17.27 -47.23
CA THR A 896 10.91 17.22 -45.99
C THR A 896 10.01 17.19 -44.74
N LEU A 897 8.93 17.97 -44.70
CA LEU A 897 7.97 17.92 -43.58
C LEU A 897 7.29 16.55 -43.48
N ALA A 898 6.94 15.93 -44.62
CA ALA A 898 6.41 14.58 -44.65
C ALA A 898 7.44 13.53 -44.18
N ALA A 899 8.74 13.73 -44.47
CA ALA A 899 9.80 12.86 -43.97
C ALA A 899 9.92 12.90 -42.43
N HIS A 900 9.62 14.04 -41.81
CA HIS A 900 9.47 14.22 -40.36
C HIS A 900 8.14 13.67 -39.80
N ASP A 901 7.33 12.96 -40.59
CA ASP A 901 6.02 12.42 -40.21
C ASP A 901 5.02 13.51 -39.76
N ILE A 902 5.15 14.71 -40.31
CA ILE A 902 4.18 15.79 -40.08
C ILE A 902 2.99 15.54 -40.99
N ASP A 903 1.86 15.09 -40.44
CA ASP A 903 0.63 14.90 -41.20
C ASP A 903 -0.17 16.20 -41.31
N THR A 904 -0.16 17.01 -40.25
CA THR A 904 -0.98 18.21 -40.14
C THR A 904 -0.15 19.40 -39.63
N ILE A 905 -0.37 20.58 -40.20
CA ILE A 905 0.17 21.85 -39.73
C ILE A 905 -0.97 22.65 -39.08
N LEU A 906 -0.73 23.19 -37.89
CA LEU A 906 -1.66 24.02 -37.14
C LEU A 906 -1.04 25.40 -36.91
N VAL A 907 -1.73 26.45 -37.36
CA VAL A 907 -1.48 27.84 -36.94
C VAL A 907 -2.55 28.17 -35.90
N PRO A 908 -2.20 28.23 -34.59
CA PRO A 908 -3.19 28.36 -33.54
C PRO A 908 -3.97 29.68 -33.59
N LEU A 909 -5.22 29.62 -33.13
CA LEU A 909 -6.00 30.84 -32.91
C LEU A 909 -5.35 31.68 -31.81
N GLY A 910 -5.01 32.93 -32.12
CA GLY A 910 -4.26 33.82 -31.22
C GLY A 910 -2.73 33.69 -31.33
N ALA A 911 -2.21 32.92 -32.29
CA ALA A 911 -0.79 32.94 -32.63
C ALA A 911 -0.34 34.33 -33.10
N SER A 912 0.88 34.71 -32.73
CA SER A 912 1.52 35.92 -33.24
C SER A 912 1.76 35.74 -34.74
N GLY A 913 1.55 36.77 -35.56
CA GLY A 913 1.80 36.68 -37.01
C GLY A 913 0.93 35.68 -37.79
N SER A 914 -0.21 35.24 -37.22
CA SER A 914 -1.09 34.20 -37.81
C SER A 914 -1.49 34.47 -39.27
N GLN A 915 -1.78 35.73 -39.64
CA GLN A 915 -2.10 36.12 -41.01
C GLN A 915 -0.94 35.90 -41.99
N ALA A 916 0.29 36.26 -41.60
CA ALA A 916 1.49 36.09 -42.41
C ALA A 916 1.83 34.59 -42.57
N LEU A 917 1.74 33.82 -41.48
CA LEU A 917 1.92 32.37 -41.51
C LEU A 917 0.90 31.69 -42.43
N THR A 918 -0.38 32.04 -42.29
CA THR A 918 -1.49 31.49 -43.10
C THR A 918 -1.29 31.82 -44.58
N SER A 919 -0.91 33.06 -44.90
CA SER A 919 -0.65 33.52 -46.28
C SER A 919 0.60 32.88 -46.90
N GLY A 920 1.60 32.51 -46.08
CA GLY A 920 2.73 31.68 -46.50
C GLY A 920 2.27 30.27 -46.86
N LEU A 921 1.56 29.61 -45.94
CA LEU A 921 1.09 28.24 -46.09
C LEU A 921 0.11 28.05 -47.26
N ASP A 922 -0.79 29.00 -47.50
CA ASP A 922 -1.76 28.95 -48.60
C ASP A 922 -1.10 28.99 -49.99
N ARG A 923 0.17 29.41 -50.09
CA ARG A 923 0.96 29.42 -51.33
C ARG A 923 1.74 28.13 -51.58
N ALA A 924 1.84 27.24 -50.58
CA ALA A 924 2.63 26.02 -50.67
C ALA A 924 1.92 24.94 -51.48
N SER A 925 2.55 24.47 -52.56
CA SER A 925 2.11 23.28 -53.28
C SER A 925 2.33 22.02 -52.43
N GLY A 926 1.38 21.08 -52.45
CA GLY A 926 1.40 19.89 -51.59
C GLY A 926 0.83 20.09 -50.17
N LEU A 927 0.38 21.30 -49.80
CA LEU A 927 -0.46 21.53 -48.62
C LEU A 927 -1.94 21.62 -49.01
N GLU A 928 -2.79 20.89 -48.29
CA GLU A 928 -4.24 20.96 -48.43
C GLU A 928 -4.84 21.73 -47.25
N LYS A 929 -5.39 22.92 -47.51
CA LYS A 929 -6.09 23.68 -46.46
C LYS A 929 -7.37 22.96 -46.04
N VAL A 930 -7.45 22.58 -44.78
CA VAL A 930 -8.64 21.95 -44.18
C VAL A 930 -9.68 23.03 -43.84
N GLY A 931 -9.21 24.16 -43.31
CA GLY A 931 -10.03 25.30 -42.92
C GLY A 931 -9.76 25.81 -41.51
N ASP A 932 -10.59 26.76 -41.08
CA ASP A 932 -10.52 27.35 -39.74
C ASP A 932 -11.28 26.49 -38.73
N THR A 933 -10.65 26.25 -37.58
CA THR A 933 -11.21 25.45 -36.48
C THR A 933 -11.14 26.20 -35.16
N ASN A 934 -11.81 25.70 -34.13
CA ASN A 934 -11.75 26.28 -32.77
C ASN A 934 -10.33 26.30 -32.16
N SER A 935 -9.40 25.52 -32.72
CA SER A 935 -8.00 25.47 -32.29
C SER A 935 -7.09 26.37 -33.14
N GLY A 936 -7.54 26.84 -34.30
CA GLY A 936 -6.74 27.56 -35.31
C GLY A 936 -6.98 27.06 -36.74
N THR A 937 -6.22 27.60 -37.69
CA THR A 937 -6.27 27.19 -39.11
C THR A 937 -5.39 25.96 -39.32
N VAL A 938 -5.87 25.01 -40.13
CA VAL A 938 -5.27 23.68 -40.27
C VAL A 938 -5.00 23.33 -41.74
N TRP A 939 -3.82 22.75 -42.01
CA TRP A 939 -3.43 22.22 -43.32
C TRP A 939 -2.99 20.76 -43.18
N ARG A 940 -3.30 19.91 -44.16
CA ARG A 940 -2.74 18.56 -44.30
C ARG A 940 -1.52 18.61 -45.21
N VAL A 941 -0.49 17.87 -44.84
CA VAL A 941 0.74 17.70 -45.61
C VAL A 941 0.56 16.52 -46.56
N ARG A 942 0.49 16.77 -47.88
CA ARG A 942 0.23 15.76 -48.92
C ARG A 942 1.16 15.94 -50.13
N PRO A 943 2.49 15.81 -49.96
CA PRO A 943 3.41 15.92 -51.10
C PRO A 943 3.09 14.83 -52.12
N GLY A 944 2.78 15.23 -53.37
CA GLY A 944 2.40 14.29 -54.43
C GLY A 944 1.19 13.40 -54.09
N GLY A 945 0.32 13.81 -53.15
CA GLY A 945 -0.83 13.02 -52.68
C GLY A 945 -0.51 11.94 -51.64
N VAL A 946 0.75 11.82 -51.20
CA VAL A 946 1.19 10.81 -50.23
C VAL A 946 0.83 11.22 -48.81
N THR A 947 0.35 10.27 -48.00
CA THR A 947 0.11 10.48 -46.56
C THR A 947 1.38 10.23 -45.75
N PRO A 948 1.86 11.21 -44.96
CA PRO A 948 2.97 11.03 -44.02
C PRO A 948 2.67 9.92 -43.01
N SER A 949 3.72 9.24 -42.57
CA SER A 949 3.64 8.18 -41.56
C SER A 949 4.94 8.02 -40.81
N ARG A 950 4.84 7.65 -39.53
CA ARG A 950 5.98 7.45 -38.63
C ARG A 950 6.92 6.38 -39.14
N VAL A 951 6.34 5.30 -39.67
CA VAL A 951 7.07 4.18 -40.27
C VAL A 951 6.51 3.92 -41.65
N ARG A 952 7.41 3.83 -42.63
CA ARG A 952 7.08 3.58 -44.03
C ARG A 952 8.09 2.67 -44.69
N VAL A 953 7.67 1.92 -45.70
CA VAL A 953 8.58 1.22 -46.60
C VAL A 953 8.63 1.99 -47.91
N GLU A 954 9.83 2.31 -48.36
CA GLU A 954 10.09 2.94 -49.65
C GLU A 954 10.59 1.88 -50.62
N SER A 955 9.81 1.59 -51.66
CA SER A 955 10.21 0.63 -52.70
C SER A 955 11.31 1.20 -53.60
N ALA A 956 12.00 0.33 -54.34
CA ALA A 956 12.97 0.76 -55.36
C ALA A 956 12.36 1.63 -56.48
N SER A 957 11.03 1.60 -56.65
CA SER A 957 10.28 2.44 -57.57
C SER A 957 9.83 3.79 -56.98
N GLY A 958 10.20 4.09 -55.72
CA GLY A 958 9.85 5.32 -55.02
C GLY A 958 8.43 5.35 -54.44
N VAL A 959 7.75 4.19 -54.35
CA VAL A 959 6.42 4.10 -53.74
C VAL A 959 6.57 3.92 -52.23
N THR A 960 5.92 4.78 -51.46
CA THR A 960 5.94 4.71 -49.99
C THR A 960 4.67 4.05 -49.44
N THR A 961 4.82 2.97 -48.67
CA THR A 961 3.71 2.30 -47.97
C THR A 961 3.79 2.54 -46.46
N PRO A 962 2.75 3.09 -45.82
CA PRO A 962 2.77 3.32 -44.37
C PRO A 962 2.64 2.00 -43.60
N VAL A 963 3.37 1.86 -42.49
CA VAL A 963 3.26 0.74 -41.57
C VAL A 963 2.60 1.18 -40.28
N GLY A 964 1.58 0.43 -39.84
CA GLY A 964 0.78 0.76 -38.66
C GLY A 964 1.54 0.55 -37.34
N GLY A 965 1.52 1.53 -36.45
CA GLY A 965 2.17 1.42 -35.13
C GLY A 965 1.69 2.43 -34.09
N SER A 966 2.18 2.27 -32.87
CA SER A 966 2.05 3.24 -31.78
C SER A 966 3.20 4.24 -31.78
N GLN A 967 3.21 5.16 -30.81
CA GLN A 967 4.30 6.13 -30.62
C GLN A 967 5.62 5.47 -30.15
N LEU A 968 5.60 4.24 -29.64
CA LEU A 968 6.76 3.56 -29.04
C LEU A 968 7.11 2.21 -29.69
N SER A 969 6.16 1.56 -30.34
CA SER A 969 6.35 0.25 -30.96
C SER A 969 5.54 0.12 -32.25
N VAL A 970 6.06 -0.69 -33.17
CA VAL A 970 5.36 -1.07 -34.41
C VAL A 970 5.26 -2.58 -34.46
N SER A 971 4.07 -3.08 -34.75
CA SER A 971 3.79 -4.49 -34.99
C SER A 971 2.64 -4.56 -35.98
N GLY A 972 2.90 -5.10 -37.17
CA GLY A 972 1.91 -5.14 -38.24
C GLY A 972 2.47 -5.78 -39.51
N ASP A 973 1.55 -6.22 -40.37
CA ASP A 973 1.90 -6.85 -41.65
C ASP A 973 2.29 -5.79 -42.68
N VAL A 974 3.29 -6.11 -43.49
CA VAL A 974 3.83 -5.21 -44.51
C VAL A 974 4.01 -5.96 -45.82
N ASP A 975 3.32 -5.49 -46.86
CA ASP A 975 3.25 -6.16 -48.18
C ASP A 975 4.25 -5.60 -49.21
N ALA A 976 5.30 -4.91 -48.75
CA ALA A 976 6.27 -4.23 -49.62
C ALA A 976 7.71 -4.58 -49.23
N SER A 977 8.62 -4.60 -50.22
CA SER A 977 10.06 -4.68 -50.04
C SER A 977 10.75 -3.39 -50.48
N GLY A 978 11.91 -3.10 -49.90
CA GLY A 978 12.66 -1.87 -50.14
C GLY A 978 13.42 -1.42 -48.89
N THR A 979 13.33 -0.12 -48.57
CA THR A 979 13.95 0.45 -47.38
C THR A 979 12.87 0.81 -46.36
N LEU A 980 12.95 0.22 -45.17
CA LEU A 980 12.09 0.59 -44.04
C LEU A 980 12.66 1.86 -43.39
N ILE A 981 11.88 2.93 -43.38
CA ILE A 981 12.25 4.23 -42.78
C ILE A 981 11.37 4.50 -41.57
N LEU A 982 12.02 4.80 -40.45
CA LEU A 982 11.41 5.31 -39.22
C LEU A 982 11.77 6.79 -39.10
N ALA A 983 10.77 7.67 -39.10
CA ALA A 983 10.90 9.13 -38.99
C ALA A 983 11.37 9.60 -37.59
N GLU A 984 12.30 8.89 -36.96
CA GLU A 984 12.88 9.19 -35.65
C GLU A 984 14.39 9.16 -35.75
N ARG A 985 15.07 9.88 -34.85
CA ARG A 985 16.54 9.98 -34.84
C ARG A 985 17.18 8.59 -34.87
N ALA A 986 18.13 8.41 -35.79
CA ALA A 986 18.94 7.21 -35.86
C ALA A 986 19.67 6.94 -34.54
N ASP A 987 19.60 5.70 -34.06
CA ASP A 987 20.25 5.24 -32.83
C ASP A 987 20.45 3.72 -32.88
N SER A 988 21.58 3.25 -32.36
CA SER A 988 21.94 1.82 -32.41
C SER A 988 21.03 0.91 -31.57
N GLY A 989 20.18 1.48 -30.71
CA GLY A 989 19.17 0.74 -29.93
C GLY A 989 17.95 0.27 -30.74
N TRP A 990 17.72 0.81 -31.94
CA TRP A 990 16.62 0.39 -32.80
C TRP A 990 16.85 -1.01 -33.37
N ARG A 991 15.83 -1.87 -33.28
CA ARG A 991 15.83 -3.21 -33.87
C ARG A 991 14.53 -3.45 -34.63
N ALA A 992 14.67 -3.92 -35.86
CA ALA A 992 13.58 -4.33 -36.72
C ALA A 992 13.72 -5.81 -37.08
N SER A 993 12.60 -6.53 -37.14
CA SER A 993 12.55 -7.89 -37.68
C SER A 993 11.27 -8.15 -38.45
N VAL A 994 11.36 -9.00 -39.48
CA VAL A 994 10.22 -9.47 -40.27
C VAL A 994 10.11 -10.99 -40.08
N ASP A 995 8.96 -11.47 -39.61
CA ASP A 995 8.71 -12.88 -39.31
C ASP A 995 9.80 -13.52 -38.41
N GLY A 996 10.38 -12.73 -37.51
CA GLY A 996 11.45 -13.14 -36.61
C GLY A 996 12.88 -13.02 -37.17
N THR A 997 13.04 -12.69 -38.45
CA THR A 997 14.35 -12.44 -39.08
C THR A 997 14.76 -10.99 -38.90
N ALA A 998 15.91 -10.74 -38.28
CA ALA A 998 16.40 -9.39 -38.02
C ALA A 998 16.80 -8.66 -39.32
N LEU A 999 16.42 -7.38 -39.45
CA LEU A 999 16.80 -6.52 -40.57
C LEU A 999 18.13 -5.81 -40.28
N ALA A 1000 18.93 -5.58 -41.34
CA ALA A 1000 20.16 -4.81 -41.26
C ALA A 1000 19.86 -3.30 -41.27
N ALA A 1001 20.50 -2.53 -40.38
CA ALA A 1001 20.38 -1.08 -40.38
C ALA A 1001 21.16 -0.48 -41.56
N THR A 1002 20.61 0.55 -42.18
CA THR A 1002 21.22 1.30 -43.30
C THR A 1002 21.17 2.80 -43.07
N GLU A 1003 21.95 3.55 -43.84
CA GLU A 1003 21.93 5.01 -43.80
C GLU A 1003 20.68 5.53 -44.53
N ALA A 1004 19.92 6.39 -43.86
CA ALA A 1004 18.78 7.05 -44.45
C ALA A 1004 19.22 8.17 -45.41
N ALA A 1005 18.49 8.35 -46.50
CA ALA A 1005 18.78 9.38 -47.51
C ALA A 1005 18.68 10.82 -46.97
N ASP A 1006 17.90 11.05 -45.91
CA ASP A 1006 17.76 12.35 -45.25
C ASP A 1006 18.88 12.65 -44.23
N GLY A 1007 19.76 11.68 -43.96
CA GLY A 1007 20.93 11.83 -43.09
C GLY A 1007 20.62 11.93 -41.59
N TRP A 1008 19.38 11.69 -41.15
CA TRP A 1008 19.02 11.77 -39.73
C TRP A 1008 18.06 10.69 -39.24
N SER A 1009 17.18 10.17 -40.11
CA SER A 1009 16.19 9.17 -39.74
C SER A 1009 16.79 7.77 -39.63
N GLN A 1010 16.11 6.87 -38.91
CA GLN A 1010 16.54 5.48 -38.81
C GLN A 1010 16.02 4.67 -40.01
N ALA A 1011 16.91 3.97 -40.71
CA ALA A 1011 16.55 3.09 -41.82
C ALA A 1011 17.03 1.64 -41.64
N PHE A 1012 16.32 0.71 -42.29
CA PHE A 1012 16.67 -0.71 -42.38
C PHE A 1012 16.43 -1.25 -43.79
N GLU A 1013 17.25 -2.20 -44.21
CA GLU A 1013 17.01 -3.01 -45.41
C GLU A 1013 15.84 -3.97 -45.20
N MET A 1014 14.85 -3.91 -46.09
CA MET A 1014 13.66 -4.76 -46.03
C MET A 1014 13.54 -5.62 -47.29
N PRO A 1015 14.10 -6.84 -47.31
CA PRO A 1015 14.16 -7.67 -48.51
C PRO A 1015 12.83 -8.35 -48.87
N THR A 1016 11.96 -8.62 -47.88
CA THR A 1016 10.72 -9.38 -48.06
C THR A 1016 9.56 -8.78 -47.29
N ALA A 1017 8.35 -8.95 -47.82
CA ALA A 1017 7.10 -8.72 -47.10
C ALA A 1017 6.92 -9.72 -45.94
N GLY A 1018 6.13 -9.35 -44.93
CA GLY A 1018 5.84 -10.20 -43.76
C GLY A 1018 5.40 -9.39 -42.54
N HIS A 1019 5.36 -10.03 -41.37
CA HIS A 1019 4.99 -9.37 -40.12
C HIS A 1019 6.17 -8.60 -39.54
N LEU A 1020 6.14 -7.26 -39.63
CA LEU A 1020 7.17 -6.37 -39.11
C LEU A 1020 6.99 -6.16 -37.60
N THR A 1021 8.07 -6.30 -36.86
CA THR A 1021 8.19 -5.79 -35.48
C THR A 1021 9.36 -4.81 -35.38
N LEU A 1022 9.10 -3.61 -34.86
CA LEU A 1022 10.09 -2.56 -34.64
C LEU A 1022 10.01 -2.12 -33.19
N THR A 1023 11.14 -2.24 -32.48
CA THR A 1023 11.24 -1.89 -31.07
C THR A 1023 12.56 -1.20 -30.76
N TYR A 1024 12.53 -0.28 -29.80
CA TYR A 1024 13.75 0.27 -29.21
C TYR A 1024 14.15 -0.61 -28.02
N SER A 1025 15.34 -1.20 -28.06
CA SER A 1025 15.78 -2.16 -27.04
C SER A 1025 17.09 -1.73 -26.38
N ALA A 1026 17.15 -1.85 -25.06
CA ALA A 1026 18.35 -1.62 -24.28
C ALA A 1026 18.55 -2.75 -23.28
N TRP A 1027 19.76 -3.29 -23.19
CA TRP A 1027 20.07 -4.48 -22.37
C TRP A 1027 19.77 -4.28 -20.87
N TRP A 1028 19.85 -3.02 -20.38
CA TRP A 1028 19.68 -2.68 -18.97
C TRP A 1028 18.21 -2.52 -18.55
N ILE A 1029 17.26 -2.43 -19.48
CA ILE A 1029 15.83 -2.18 -19.18
C ILE A 1029 15.25 -3.28 -18.28
N ILE A 1030 15.41 -4.55 -18.67
CA ILE A 1030 14.74 -5.66 -17.98
C ILE A 1030 15.29 -5.82 -16.55
N PRO A 1031 16.63 -5.87 -16.33
CA PRO A 1031 17.18 -5.89 -14.98
C PRO A 1031 16.72 -4.70 -14.12
N TRP A 1032 16.66 -3.50 -14.69
CA TRP A 1032 16.21 -2.30 -14.00
C TRP A 1032 14.72 -2.36 -13.61
N GLN A 1033 13.85 -2.83 -14.50
CA GLN A 1033 12.43 -3.03 -14.22
C GLN A 1033 12.22 -4.03 -13.07
N ILE A 1034 12.91 -5.17 -13.11
CA ILE A 1034 12.83 -6.21 -12.06
C ILE A 1034 13.32 -5.63 -10.73
N ALA A 1035 14.49 -4.98 -10.71
CA ALA A 1035 15.05 -4.40 -9.50
C ALA A 1035 14.15 -3.32 -8.90
N SER A 1036 13.59 -2.45 -9.75
CA SER A 1036 12.63 -1.40 -9.35
C SER A 1036 11.36 -2.02 -8.76
N GLY A 1037 10.79 -3.03 -9.42
CA GLY A 1037 9.59 -3.73 -8.96
C GLY A 1037 9.79 -4.39 -7.59
N VAL A 1038 10.89 -5.11 -7.41
CA VAL A 1038 11.22 -5.75 -6.12
C VAL A 1038 11.38 -4.71 -5.01
N CYS A 1039 12.14 -3.63 -5.25
CA CYS A 1039 12.36 -2.60 -4.23
C CYS A 1039 11.07 -1.88 -3.84
N LEU A 1040 10.19 -1.57 -4.80
CA LEU A 1040 8.91 -0.92 -4.54
C LEU A 1040 7.95 -1.83 -3.77
N VAL A 1041 7.89 -3.14 -4.10
CA VAL A 1041 7.07 -4.11 -3.37
C VAL A 1041 7.55 -4.24 -1.92
N VAL A 1042 8.86 -4.31 -1.69
CA VAL A 1042 9.43 -4.36 -0.33
C VAL A 1042 9.12 -3.09 0.45
N ALA A 1043 9.27 -1.91 -0.18
CA ALA A 1043 8.94 -0.63 0.45
C ALA A 1043 7.45 -0.53 0.81
N ALA A 1044 6.55 -0.95 -0.09
CA ALA A 1044 5.11 -0.96 0.12
C ALA A 1044 4.70 -1.96 1.23
N ALA A 1045 5.24 -3.18 1.22
CA ALA A 1045 5.00 -4.16 2.27
C ALA A 1045 5.48 -3.65 3.64
N SER A 1046 6.66 -3.01 3.67
CA SER A 1046 7.17 -2.35 4.88
C SER A 1046 6.27 -1.21 5.33
N ALA A 1047 5.76 -0.37 4.43
CA ALA A 1047 4.85 0.73 4.77
C ALA A 1047 3.54 0.21 5.39
N LEU A 1048 2.98 -0.88 4.85
CA LEU A 1048 1.76 -1.52 5.36
C LEU A 1048 1.94 -2.11 6.77
N SER A 1049 3.15 -2.59 7.11
CA SER A 1049 3.44 -3.09 8.47
C SER A 1049 3.23 -2.04 9.57
N ALA A 1050 3.23 -0.74 9.24
CA ALA A 1050 2.93 0.36 10.17
C ALA A 1050 1.53 0.25 10.82
N TRP A 1051 0.61 -0.49 10.19
CA TRP A 1051 -0.78 -0.52 10.61
C TRP A 1051 -1.08 -1.52 11.75
N ARG A 1052 -0.11 -2.38 12.16
CA ARG A 1052 -0.43 -3.58 12.97
C ARG A 1052 0.24 -3.77 14.34
N LYS A 1053 1.07 -2.87 14.89
CA LYS A 1053 1.39 -2.96 16.34
C LYS A 1053 0.19 -2.44 17.14
N ARG A 1054 -0.72 -3.35 17.46
CA ARG A 1054 -1.82 -3.23 18.41
C ARG A 1054 -1.94 -4.58 19.10
#